data_AF-N1ZFH6-F1
#
_entry.id   AF-N1ZFH6-F1
#
_cell.length_a   1.000
_cell.length_b   1.000
_cell.length_c   1.000
_cell.angle_alpha   90.00
_cell.angle_beta   90.00
_cell.angle_gamma   90.00
#
_symmetry.space_group_name_H-M   'P 1'
#
loop_
_entity.id
_entity.type
_entity.pdbx_description
1 polymer ?
#
loop_
_entity_poly.entity_id
_entity_poly.type
_entity_poly.pdbx_seq_one_letter_code
_entity_poly.pdbx_strand_id
1 'polypeptide(L)'
;MGAEPPKGEVSITKIKNKMLENFLAKFKKKDNKQSISFVEVPTQYETELFRIAQDRYHIIKEVNELCGENGDIRFQRANALIAEDATKGGFSIIVNASEKDKKRKQKQLKQTTEVSTESEKVQKIVDNFLERTRLHILCTEHARALLREGDLFLNVIVDKKSGLITEIKRAPALTMKRNVDEYGDFIDNKKAFSQIDTSQIYQMAGESAPEASRKDFALYQVNHIRWLCDETKIYGTSQYAVARKCYKMLSKMEEALAYRRIYRSVSKRSHKLETTDIAEIEDYKRANAMVDENGIPTQNAHMLTDYIGNVEVSALHDEANLDEIKDVEMIENMLWINLLVPKAIITGGQGINRDVLKVQYPHYLQTLENITDRLEYGDNSIYSGYRAIIDLQLLLQGINPENIYYDIVWSRKTEESTAERVESIQNALAKGGGKQLISHEKAIQLVADDFDIEDPSVMYQKILEENGLQQNKIEKEKQQKQELLPEKEKQQQKEIKKKNIISEQEALTDEHEKDFEEIERLSHEFTKKWESFFNGIWEEIKESTEENIENNIKKAWKKQNKDFYIHYIKKAYDIGEKRAQNVVEQVFTDEENNVNIRIGIEREDIQKELLNNALLRVSKMEQTTIEEIRKILAKGYEQGESWKEQKKKIENKIKNPVRAEMIAITELGFAYNTSTKNTYRGAGANKVMWHASLDLKTCDGCRALHGKVFDVDKAPDNPLHPRCRCTWLPVFSERKVGNFDNSSNIQYNNNEKQNTFKGKKREQNNEVYNIRIHKNVSEKEIEKEIEIVKETFAEMPEKVQRALKSTIVEIGQEGTSQYDYNNDVMYIAKGANKKQVRHETGHMVDNKLMSQERVEQLKREILGEIVSDDIYIDETTYIDNLGRPVKVCFLKNEALLTEYQGRIYKCDDPIKAFGWDSGEFKYERLWDFISEPYELYMRDKKELQRKCPKLYDYIKEVVE
;
A
#
# COMPACT_ATOMS: atom_id res chain seq x y z
N MET A 1 33.64 12.29 -55.64
CA MET A 1 34.75 11.65 -54.90
C MET A 1 34.79 12.26 -53.51
N GLY A 2 34.45 11.48 -52.50
CA GLY A 2 34.48 11.90 -51.10
C GLY A 2 33.97 10.74 -50.26
N ALA A 3 34.92 9.98 -49.70
CA ALA A 3 34.69 8.74 -48.97
C ALA A 3 33.91 8.99 -47.67
N GLU A 4 32.94 8.12 -47.38
CA GLU A 4 32.34 8.01 -46.04
C GLU A 4 33.29 7.27 -45.09
N PRO A 5 33.45 7.73 -43.83
CA PRO A 5 34.29 7.09 -42.82
C PRO A 5 33.58 5.91 -42.11
N PRO A 6 34.32 5.09 -41.34
CA PRO A 6 34.01 3.67 -41.13
C PRO A 6 32.99 3.37 -40.02
N LYS A 7 32.41 2.18 -40.16
CA LYS A 7 31.50 1.51 -39.22
C LYS A 7 32.13 1.33 -37.83
N GLY A 8 31.35 1.74 -36.82
CA GLY A 8 30.98 0.87 -35.70
C GLY A 8 31.96 0.75 -34.54
N GLU A 9 32.04 1.77 -33.69
CA GLU A 9 32.25 1.54 -32.25
C GLU A 9 30.89 1.27 -31.59
N VAL A 10 30.62 0.00 -31.28
CA VAL A 10 29.46 -0.40 -30.50
C VAL A 10 29.64 0.13 -29.07
N SER A 11 28.76 1.05 -28.68
CA SER A 11 28.77 1.69 -27.37
C SER A 11 28.72 0.66 -26.23
N ILE A 12 29.81 0.58 -25.47
CA ILE A 12 30.07 -0.26 -24.28
C ILE A 12 28.92 -0.17 -23.25
N THR A 13 28.20 0.95 -23.25
CA THR A 13 27.06 1.25 -22.39
C THR A 13 25.86 0.30 -22.61
N LYS A 14 25.62 -0.16 -23.85
CA LYS A 14 24.49 -1.05 -24.18
C LYS A 14 24.67 -2.47 -23.63
N ILE A 15 25.93 -2.88 -23.41
CA ILE A 15 26.29 -4.21 -22.92
C ILE A 15 26.30 -4.24 -21.40
N LYS A 16 26.76 -3.16 -20.75
CA LYS A 16 26.73 -2.98 -19.28
C LYS A 16 25.28 -3.06 -18.74
N ASN A 17 24.33 -2.40 -19.41
CA ASN A 17 22.92 -2.37 -18.99
C ASN A 17 22.22 -3.73 -19.10
N LYS A 18 22.51 -4.50 -20.16
CA LYS A 18 21.90 -5.82 -20.40
C LYS A 18 22.38 -6.88 -19.41
N MET A 19 23.58 -6.73 -18.85
CA MET A 19 24.08 -7.60 -17.78
C MET A 19 23.44 -7.31 -16.42
N LEU A 20 23.18 -6.02 -16.12
CA LEU A 20 22.53 -5.60 -14.89
C LEU A 20 21.07 -6.08 -14.82
N GLU A 21 20.32 -5.99 -15.93
CA GLU A 21 18.95 -6.50 -16.03
C GLU A 21 18.84 -8.01 -15.81
N ASN A 22 19.79 -8.78 -16.37
CA ASN A 22 19.83 -10.23 -16.18
C ASN A 22 20.25 -10.67 -14.77
N PHE A 23 21.01 -9.84 -14.06
CA PHE A 23 21.36 -10.06 -12.65
C PHE A 23 20.15 -9.82 -11.74
N LEU A 24 19.38 -8.75 -12.00
CA LEU A 24 18.16 -8.39 -11.26
C LEU A 24 16.99 -9.35 -11.51
N ALA A 25 16.87 -9.90 -12.73
CA ALA A 25 15.85 -10.89 -13.09
C ALA A 25 15.92 -12.20 -12.28
N LYS A 26 17.09 -12.52 -11.68
CA LYS A 26 17.26 -13.72 -10.83
C LYS A 26 16.68 -13.58 -9.42
N PHE A 27 16.36 -12.35 -8.97
CA PHE A 27 15.85 -12.08 -7.62
C PHE A 27 14.33 -11.85 -7.53
N LYS A 28 13.60 -11.81 -8.66
CA LYS A 28 12.12 -11.74 -8.66
C LYS A 28 11.51 -13.14 -8.46
N LYS A 29 10.93 -13.40 -7.27
CA LYS A 29 10.05 -14.55 -7.01
C LYS A 29 8.81 -14.47 -7.92
N LYS A 30 8.46 -15.60 -8.55
CA LYS A 30 7.24 -15.78 -9.34
C LYS A 30 6.02 -15.87 -8.41
N ASP A 31 5.22 -14.82 -8.35
CA ASP A 31 3.87 -14.90 -7.78
C ASP A 31 2.91 -15.49 -8.82
N ASN A 32 2.27 -16.57 -8.40
CA ASN A 32 1.32 -17.33 -9.18
C ASN A 32 -0.03 -17.30 -8.45
N LYS A 33 -1.06 -16.84 -9.17
CA LYS A 33 -2.50 -17.11 -9.07
C LYS A 33 -3.41 -16.34 -8.08
N GLN A 34 -4.38 -15.68 -8.72
CA GLN A 34 -5.83 -15.69 -8.50
C GLN A 34 -6.38 -15.32 -7.12
N SER A 35 -6.89 -14.10 -7.00
CA SER A 35 -7.86 -13.68 -5.99
C SER A 35 -9.29 -13.87 -6.54
N ILE A 36 -10.01 -14.83 -5.96
CA ILE A 36 -11.46 -15.03 -6.10
C ILE A 36 -12.15 -14.01 -5.19
N SER A 37 -13.18 -13.30 -5.68
CA SER A 37 -14.01 -12.40 -4.87
C SER A 37 -14.85 -13.20 -3.89
N PHE A 38 -15.03 -12.65 -2.70
CA PHE A 38 -15.85 -13.20 -1.63
C PHE A 38 -17.34 -13.32 -2.05
N VAL A 39 -18.03 -14.24 -1.35
CA VAL A 39 -19.50 -14.46 -1.26
C VAL A 39 -20.12 -15.51 -2.20
N GLU A 40 -20.22 -16.75 -1.71
CA GLU A 40 -21.04 -17.84 -2.28
C GLU A 40 -22.32 -18.13 -1.46
N VAL A 41 -22.70 -17.32 -0.45
CA VAL A 41 -23.95 -17.50 0.30
C VAL A 41 -24.56 -16.14 0.73
N PRO A 42 -25.80 -15.77 0.35
CA PRO A 42 -26.45 -14.51 0.76
C PRO A 42 -26.50 -14.29 2.29
N THR A 43 -26.63 -15.38 3.06
CA THR A 43 -26.60 -15.32 4.52
C THR A 43 -25.24 -14.94 5.10
N GLN A 44 -24.13 -15.18 4.38
CA GLN A 44 -22.80 -14.74 4.81
C GLN A 44 -22.64 -13.22 4.65
N TYR A 45 -23.23 -12.63 3.60
CA TYR A 45 -23.20 -11.18 3.37
C TYR A 45 -23.93 -10.41 4.47
N GLU A 46 -25.16 -10.79 4.80
CA GLU A 46 -25.90 -10.17 5.92
C GLU A 46 -25.18 -10.35 7.27
N THR A 47 -24.54 -11.51 7.49
CA THR A 47 -23.75 -11.76 8.70
C THR A 47 -22.49 -10.89 8.75
N GLU A 48 -21.84 -10.67 7.61
CA GLU A 48 -20.66 -9.81 7.51
C GLU A 48 -21.03 -8.34 7.68
N LEU A 49 -22.11 -7.85 7.05
CA LEU A 49 -22.66 -6.52 7.28
C LEU A 49 -23.04 -6.30 8.74
N PHE A 50 -23.63 -7.31 9.38
CA PHE A 50 -23.93 -7.26 10.82
C PHE A 50 -22.66 -7.11 11.67
N ARG A 51 -21.61 -7.91 11.38
CA ARG A 51 -20.32 -7.80 12.08
C ARG A 51 -19.71 -6.41 11.89
N ILE A 52 -19.70 -5.89 10.66
CA ILE A 52 -19.18 -4.55 10.33
C ILE A 52 -19.96 -3.47 11.08
N ALA A 53 -21.29 -3.55 11.10
CA ALA A 53 -22.13 -2.60 11.83
C ALA A 53 -21.88 -2.64 13.34
N GLN A 54 -21.70 -3.83 13.91
CA GLN A 54 -21.41 -4.00 15.33
C GLN A 54 -20.02 -3.49 15.70
N ASP A 55 -19.01 -3.78 14.88
CA ASP A 55 -17.66 -3.25 15.05
C ASP A 55 -17.66 -1.72 14.97
N ARG A 56 -18.36 -1.13 13.99
CA ARG A 56 -18.56 0.32 13.88
C ARG A 56 -19.21 0.89 15.14
N TYR A 57 -20.29 0.29 15.62
CA TYR A 57 -20.97 0.73 16.85
C TYR A 57 -20.02 0.74 18.05
N HIS A 58 -19.25 -0.34 18.25
CA HIS A 58 -18.28 -0.44 19.33
C HIS A 58 -17.13 0.58 19.20
N ILE A 59 -16.65 0.82 17.97
CA ILE A 59 -15.61 1.83 17.72
C ILE A 59 -16.12 3.21 18.10
N ILE A 60 -17.26 3.64 17.54
CA ILE A 60 -17.79 4.98 17.78
C ILE A 60 -18.14 5.18 19.25
N LYS A 61 -18.73 4.17 19.91
CA LYS A 61 -19.06 4.23 21.34
C LYS A 61 -17.80 4.47 22.19
N GLU A 62 -16.74 3.69 21.97
CA GLU A 62 -15.51 3.82 22.74
C GLU A 62 -14.81 5.16 22.47
N VAL A 63 -14.77 5.62 21.22
CA VAL A 63 -14.20 6.95 20.91
C VAL A 63 -15.02 8.08 21.55
N ASN A 64 -16.35 7.96 21.57
CA ASN A 64 -17.21 8.93 22.25
C ASN A 64 -16.96 8.98 23.76
N GLU A 65 -16.66 7.83 24.39
CA GLU A 65 -16.25 7.76 25.79
C GLU A 65 -14.87 8.42 26.00
N LEU A 66 -13.90 8.17 25.11
CA LEU A 66 -12.56 8.76 25.18
C LEU A 66 -12.54 10.28 24.99
N CYS A 67 -13.39 10.82 24.11
CA CYS A 67 -13.51 12.25 23.88
C CYS A 67 -14.58 12.91 24.78
N GLY A 68 -15.22 12.15 25.67
CA GLY A 68 -16.27 12.64 26.57
C GLY A 68 -15.72 13.39 27.78
N GLU A 69 -16.61 13.80 28.68
CA GLU A 69 -16.26 14.58 29.88
C GLU A 69 -15.35 13.80 30.85
N ASN A 70 -15.54 12.49 30.95
CA ASN A 70 -14.73 11.59 31.79
C ASN A 70 -13.69 10.81 30.98
N GLY A 71 -13.40 11.29 29.76
CA GLY A 71 -12.48 10.66 28.83
C GLY A 71 -11.01 10.96 29.11
N ASP A 72 -10.15 10.61 28.16
CA ASP A 72 -8.71 10.93 28.24
C ASP A 72 -8.45 12.36 27.73
N ILE A 73 -7.73 13.15 28.52
CA ILE A 73 -7.44 14.56 28.24
C ILE A 73 -6.75 14.76 26.88
N ARG A 74 -5.92 13.82 26.43
CA ARG A 74 -5.19 13.90 25.15
C ARG A 74 -6.17 13.87 23.99
N PHE A 75 -7.14 12.95 24.02
CA PHE A 75 -8.18 12.83 22.99
C PHE A 75 -9.13 14.03 23.02
N GLN A 76 -9.57 14.44 24.21
CA GLN A 76 -10.47 15.58 24.36
C GLN A 76 -9.82 16.87 23.84
N ARG A 77 -8.57 17.14 24.25
CA ARG A 77 -7.85 18.35 23.87
C ARG A 77 -7.46 18.35 22.40
N ALA A 78 -6.98 17.23 21.87
CA ALA A 78 -6.63 17.11 20.46
C ALA A 78 -7.85 17.34 19.55
N ASN A 79 -9.00 16.70 19.87
CA ASN A 79 -10.22 16.86 19.08
C ASN A 79 -10.78 18.29 19.16
N ALA A 80 -10.74 18.91 20.33
CA ALA A 80 -11.18 20.30 20.49
C ALA A 80 -10.28 21.27 19.70
N LEU A 81 -8.97 21.16 19.88
CA LEU A 81 -7.99 22.05 19.28
C LEU A 81 -7.99 21.97 17.75
N ILE A 82 -7.97 20.76 17.18
CA ILE A 82 -7.89 20.61 15.73
C ILE A 82 -9.12 21.19 15.03
N ALA A 83 -10.31 21.06 15.64
CA ALA A 83 -11.53 21.62 15.09
C ALA A 83 -11.59 23.15 15.22
N GLU A 84 -11.12 23.69 16.34
CA GLU A 84 -10.98 25.14 16.55
C GLU A 84 -9.98 25.76 15.58
N ASP A 85 -8.83 25.11 15.39
CA ASP A 85 -7.80 25.54 14.46
C ASP A 85 -8.22 25.38 13.00
N ALA A 86 -8.99 24.35 12.66
CA ALA A 86 -9.51 24.16 11.31
C ALA A 86 -10.53 25.25 10.94
N THR A 87 -11.39 25.63 11.87
CA THR A 87 -12.54 26.50 11.59
C THR A 87 -12.34 27.98 11.94
N LYS A 88 -11.44 28.32 12.89
CA LYS A 88 -11.08 29.69 13.33
C LYS A 88 -12.26 30.68 13.35
N GLY A 89 -13.35 30.32 14.03
CA GLY A 89 -14.51 31.21 14.21
C GLY A 89 -15.50 31.25 13.03
N GLY A 90 -15.34 30.38 12.03
CA GLY A 90 -16.36 30.07 11.03
C GLY A 90 -15.96 30.37 9.59
N PHE A 91 -16.99 30.44 8.74
CA PHE A 91 -16.85 30.78 7.34
C PHE A 91 -17.91 31.80 6.91
N SER A 92 -17.65 32.49 5.80
CA SER A 92 -18.58 33.40 5.15
C SER A 92 -18.77 32.99 3.70
N ILE A 93 -19.92 33.27 3.11
CA ILE A 93 -20.18 32.97 1.70
C ILE A 93 -20.19 34.26 0.91
N ILE A 94 -19.46 34.26 -0.21
CA ILE A 94 -19.34 35.42 -1.09
C ILE A 94 -19.78 35.00 -2.50
N VAL A 95 -20.84 35.64 -2.99
CA VAL A 95 -21.37 35.46 -4.35
C VAL A 95 -20.64 36.39 -5.30
N ASN A 96 -20.21 35.88 -6.46
CA ASN A 96 -19.53 36.69 -7.46
C ASN A 96 -20.43 37.83 -7.98
N ALA A 97 -19.82 39.00 -8.20
CA ALA A 97 -20.51 40.22 -8.64
C ALA A 97 -21.55 40.78 -7.64
N SER A 98 -21.45 40.42 -6.35
CA SER A 98 -22.18 41.07 -5.25
C SER A 98 -21.41 42.29 -4.70
N GLU A 99 -22.06 43.10 -3.86
CA GLU A 99 -21.37 44.19 -3.15
C GLU A 99 -20.27 43.68 -2.21
N LYS A 100 -20.44 42.49 -1.62
CA LYS A 100 -19.44 41.86 -0.76
C LYS A 100 -18.20 41.43 -1.57
N ASP A 101 -18.40 40.85 -2.75
CA ASP A 101 -17.32 40.51 -3.68
C ASP A 101 -16.57 41.78 -4.15
N LYS A 102 -17.31 42.84 -4.49
CA LYS A 102 -16.71 44.14 -4.83
C LYS A 102 -15.85 44.70 -3.68
N LYS A 103 -16.33 44.64 -2.43
CA LYS A 103 -15.56 45.09 -1.25
C LYS A 103 -14.32 44.21 -1.01
N ARG A 104 -14.39 42.90 -1.24
CA ARG A 104 -13.25 41.97 -1.17
C ARG A 104 -12.20 42.30 -2.23
N LYS A 105 -12.62 42.42 -3.49
CA LYS A 105 -11.75 42.76 -4.64
C LYS A 105 -11.19 44.17 -4.57
N GLN A 106 -11.93 45.14 -4.02
CA GLN A 106 -11.41 46.49 -3.76
C GLN A 106 -10.29 46.50 -2.72
N LYS A 107 -10.38 45.65 -1.68
CA LYS A 107 -9.32 45.50 -0.67
C LYS A 107 -8.09 44.77 -1.21
N GLN A 108 -8.25 43.84 -2.16
CA GLN A 108 -7.17 43.01 -2.68
C GLN A 108 -6.49 43.58 -3.94
N LEU A 109 -7.24 44.16 -4.88
CA LEU A 109 -6.78 44.35 -6.27
C LEU A 109 -7.07 45.73 -6.89
N LYS A 110 -7.68 46.69 -6.17
CA LYS A 110 -8.08 48.02 -6.71
C LYS A 110 -8.87 47.98 -8.03
N GLN A 111 -9.52 46.87 -8.37
CA GLN A 111 -10.36 46.73 -9.57
C GLN A 111 -11.84 47.02 -9.23
N THR A 112 -12.58 47.59 -10.19
CA THR A 112 -14.01 47.88 -10.07
C THR A 112 -14.79 46.86 -10.88
N THR A 113 -15.46 45.94 -10.18
CA THR A 113 -16.41 45.00 -10.78
C THR A 113 -17.81 45.61 -10.77
N GLU A 114 -18.56 45.42 -11.86
CA GLU A 114 -19.98 45.78 -11.93
C GLU A 114 -20.79 44.86 -11.02
N VAL A 115 -21.70 45.44 -10.23
CA VAL A 115 -22.55 44.70 -9.30
C VAL A 115 -23.80 44.24 -10.06
N SER A 116 -24.06 42.94 -10.04
CA SER A 116 -25.29 42.37 -10.59
C SER A 116 -26.40 42.42 -9.55
N THR A 117 -27.57 42.91 -9.95
CA THR A 117 -28.78 42.91 -9.11
C THR A 117 -29.24 41.50 -8.73
N GLU A 118 -29.01 40.51 -9.60
CA GLU A 118 -29.34 39.10 -9.33
C GLU A 118 -28.35 38.49 -8.32
N SER A 119 -27.05 38.74 -8.47
CA SER A 119 -26.03 38.28 -7.51
C SER A 119 -26.25 38.87 -6.10
N GLU A 120 -26.70 40.12 -6.02
CA GLU A 120 -26.98 40.78 -4.75
C GLU A 120 -28.24 40.20 -4.06
N LYS A 121 -29.26 39.82 -4.83
CA LYS A 121 -30.42 39.08 -4.28
C LYS A 121 -29.98 37.74 -3.71
N VAL A 122 -29.13 37.01 -4.42
CA VAL A 122 -28.62 35.70 -4.00
C VAL A 122 -27.76 35.84 -2.74
N GLN A 123 -26.89 36.85 -2.69
CA GLN A 123 -26.08 37.13 -1.51
C GLN A 123 -26.96 37.35 -0.26
N LYS A 124 -28.06 38.12 -0.39
CA LYS A 124 -29.03 38.30 0.71
C LYS A 124 -29.71 37.02 1.13
N ILE A 125 -30.07 36.14 0.18
CA ILE A 125 -30.68 34.83 0.49
C ILE A 125 -29.70 33.97 1.28
N VAL A 126 -28.45 33.91 0.85
CA VAL A 126 -27.40 33.12 1.50
C VAL A 126 -27.05 33.68 2.88
N ASP A 127 -26.94 34.99 3.02
CA ASP A 127 -26.70 35.66 4.31
C ASP A 127 -27.83 35.36 5.31
N ASN A 128 -29.09 35.53 4.87
CA ASN A 128 -30.26 35.20 5.69
C ASN A 128 -30.29 33.69 6.05
N PHE A 129 -29.82 32.83 5.16
CA PHE A 129 -29.69 31.39 5.42
C PHE A 129 -28.63 31.12 6.50
N LEU A 130 -27.46 31.76 6.42
CA LEU A 130 -26.39 31.60 7.41
C LEU A 130 -26.78 32.14 8.79
N GLU A 131 -27.46 33.29 8.85
CA GLU A 131 -27.95 33.85 10.11
C GLU A 131 -29.01 32.96 10.76
N ARG A 132 -29.92 32.41 9.95
CA ARG A 132 -31.00 31.55 10.42
C ARG A 132 -30.51 30.17 10.88
N THR A 133 -29.66 29.51 10.09
CA THR A 133 -29.18 28.16 10.38
C THR A 133 -27.98 28.12 11.31
N ARG A 134 -27.24 29.24 11.43
CA ARG A 134 -25.97 29.35 12.17
C ARG A 134 -24.92 28.33 11.74
N LEU A 135 -24.98 27.87 10.49
CA LEU A 135 -24.08 26.84 9.95
C LEU A 135 -22.59 27.24 10.08
N HIS A 136 -22.30 28.53 9.90
CA HIS A 136 -20.96 29.11 10.05
C HIS A 136 -20.41 29.06 11.48
N ILE A 137 -21.25 28.97 12.50
CA ILE A 137 -20.83 28.85 13.91
C ILE A 137 -20.73 27.38 14.29
N LEU A 138 -21.69 26.57 13.83
CA LEU A 138 -21.77 25.15 14.15
C LEU A 138 -20.69 24.31 13.47
N CYS A 139 -19.97 24.87 12.49
CA CYS A 139 -18.93 24.14 11.77
C CYS A 139 -17.81 23.60 12.68
N THR A 140 -17.49 24.28 13.78
CA THR A 140 -16.50 23.79 14.76
C THR A 140 -16.99 22.51 15.42
N GLU A 141 -18.25 22.46 15.86
CA GLU A 141 -18.84 21.25 16.45
C GLU A 141 -18.99 20.13 15.41
N HIS A 142 -19.30 20.48 14.17
CA HIS A 142 -19.37 19.53 13.06
C HIS A 142 -18.01 18.91 12.76
N ALA A 143 -16.93 19.70 12.76
CA ALA A 143 -15.56 19.20 12.60
C ALA A 143 -15.18 18.24 13.73
N ARG A 144 -15.47 18.61 15.00
CA ARG A 144 -15.24 17.72 16.16
C ARG A 144 -16.00 16.41 16.04
N ALA A 145 -17.25 16.47 15.60
CA ALA A 145 -18.09 15.28 15.43
C ALA A 145 -17.61 14.40 14.27
N LEU A 146 -17.21 15.00 13.15
CA LEU A 146 -16.74 14.29 11.97
C LEU A 146 -15.46 13.49 12.28
N LEU A 147 -14.48 14.09 12.95
CA LEU A 147 -13.24 13.40 13.33
C LEU A 147 -13.49 12.32 14.39
N ARG A 148 -14.35 12.62 15.38
CA ARG A 148 -14.65 11.71 16.48
C ARG A 148 -15.43 10.48 16.02
N GLU A 149 -16.49 10.65 15.25
CA GLU A 149 -17.41 9.56 14.91
C GLU A 149 -17.14 8.98 13.52
N GLY A 150 -16.38 9.66 12.67
CA GLY A 150 -16.13 9.27 11.28
C GLY A 150 -17.28 9.63 10.34
N ASP A 151 -18.50 9.70 10.86
CA ASP A 151 -19.69 10.09 10.10
C ASP A 151 -20.33 11.34 10.71
N LEU A 152 -20.70 12.28 9.84
CA LEU A 152 -21.49 13.45 10.19
C LEU A 152 -22.83 13.41 9.45
N PHE A 153 -23.92 13.23 10.19
CA PHE A 153 -25.28 13.30 9.66
C PHE A 153 -25.93 14.62 10.06
N LEU A 154 -26.22 15.47 9.08
CA LEU A 154 -26.89 16.75 9.27
C LEU A 154 -28.32 16.67 8.75
N ASN A 155 -29.29 16.67 9.66
CA ASN A 155 -30.71 16.72 9.34
C ASN A 155 -31.14 18.15 8.99
N VAL A 156 -31.51 18.36 7.74
CA VAL A 156 -31.92 19.64 7.15
C VAL A 156 -33.44 19.77 7.25
N ILE A 157 -33.92 20.67 8.11
CA ILE A 157 -35.35 20.88 8.36
C ILE A 157 -35.88 21.96 7.42
N VAL A 158 -36.65 21.54 6.42
CA VAL A 158 -37.26 22.44 5.42
C VAL A 158 -38.71 22.74 5.78
N ASP A 159 -39.09 24.02 5.79
CA ASP A 159 -40.48 24.41 5.79
C ASP A 159 -41.04 24.37 4.36
N LYS A 160 -41.96 23.43 4.12
CA LYS A 160 -42.58 23.20 2.81
C LYS A 160 -43.42 24.38 2.32
N LYS A 161 -43.91 25.25 3.21
CA LYS A 161 -44.73 26.39 2.82
C LYS A 161 -43.90 27.56 2.30
N SER A 162 -42.77 27.83 2.96
CA SER A 162 -41.89 28.94 2.62
C SER A 162 -40.72 28.57 1.68
N GLY A 163 -40.41 27.27 1.53
CA GLY A 163 -39.24 26.83 0.76
C GLY A 163 -37.93 27.27 1.41
N LEU A 164 -37.92 27.40 2.74
CA LEU A 164 -36.74 27.82 3.50
C LEU A 164 -36.26 26.69 4.40
N ILE A 165 -34.94 26.50 4.45
CA ILE A 165 -34.29 25.67 5.46
C ILE A 165 -34.35 26.45 6.77
N THR A 166 -35.06 25.90 7.75
CA THR A 166 -35.30 26.53 9.05
C THR A 166 -34.14 26.29 10.01
N GLU A 167 -33.69 25.04 10.12
CA GLU A 167 -32.67 24.62 11.08
C GLU A 167 -31.92 23.40 10.53
N ILE A 168 -30.64 23.28 10.91
CA ILE A 168 -29.80 22.13 10.60
C ILE A 168 -29.43 21.48 11.94
N LYS A 169 -29.88 20.24 12.16
CA LYS A 169 -29.60 19.49 13.39
C LYS A 169 -28.72 18.30 13.12
N ARG A 170 -27.68 18.13 13.91
CA ARG A 170 -26.87 16.92 13.87
C ARG A 170 -27.67 15.72 14.39
N ALA A 171 -27.72 14.65 13.61
CA ALA A 171 -28.23 13.36 14.03
C ALA A 171 -27.08 12.48 14.59
N PRO A 172 -27.33 11.66 15.63
CA PRO A 172 -26.29 10.84 16.24
C PRO A 172 -25.90 9.66 15.35
N ALA A 173 -24.61 9.54 15.00
CA ALA A 173 -24.10 8.54 14.05
C ALA A 173 -24.30 7.08 14.51
N LEU A 174 -24.41 6.85 15.82
CA LEU A 174 -24.69 5.53 16.41
C LEU A 174 -26.08 4.99 16.06
N THR A 175 -27.05 5.87 15.83
CA THR A 175 -28.45 5.46 15.59
C THR A 175 -28.88 5.62 14.13
N MET A 176 -28.07 6.30 13.33
CA MET A 176 -28.38 6.55 11.93
C MET A 176 -27.92 5.37 11.07
N LYS A 177 -28.86 4.82 10.31
CA LYS A 177 -28.63 3.83 9.27
C LYS A 177 -28.80 4.50 7.91
N ARG A 178 -27.83 4.28 7.02
CA ARG A 178 -27.91 4.59 5.59
C ARG A 178 -28.46 3.36 4.85
N ASN A 179 -29.58 3.51 4.17
CA ASN A 179 -30.26 2.42 3.46
C ASN A 179 -29.81 2.41 2.00
N VAL A 180 -28.72 1.70 1.76
CA VAL A 180 -28.10 1.55 0.44
C VAL A 180 -27.97 0.07 0.10
N ASP A 181 -27.90 -0.23 -1.19
CA ASP A 181 -27.55 -1.54 -1.68
C ASP A 181 -26.03 -1.81 -1.56
N GLU A 182 -25.60 -2.98 -2.04
CA GLU A 182 -24.19 -3.40 -2.04
C GLU A 182 -23.26 -2.50 -2.86
N TYR A 183 -23.81 -1.68 -3.76
CA TYR A 183 -23.08 -0.75 -4.63
C TYR A 183 -23.04 0.68 -4.06
N GLY A 184 -23.77 0.94 -2.97
CA GLY A 184 -23.83 2.24 -2.31
C GLY A 184 -24.93 3.17 -2.82
N ASP A 185 -25.81 2.66 -3.69
CA ASP A 185 -26.97 3.37 -4.23
C ASP A 185 -28.17 3.27 -3.29
N PHE A 186 -28.97 4.34 -3.23
CA PHE A 186 -30.15 4.38 -2.36
C PHE A 186 -31.30 3.58 -2.96
N ILE A 187 -31.78 2.57 -2.22
CA ILE A 187 -32.88 1.70 -2.65
C ILE A 187 -34.19 2.50 -2.77
N ASP A 188 -34.45 3.40 -1.82
CA ASP A 188 -35.59 4.32 -1.85
C ASP A 188 -35.16 5.72 -1.40
N ASN A 189 -35.18 6.68 -2.34
CA ASN A 189 -34.83 8.07 -2.07
C ASN A 189 -35.74 8.74 -1.02
N LYS A 190 -36.96 8.25 -0.80
CA LYS A 190 -37.86 8.76 0.26
C LYS A 190 -37.49 8.23 1.64
N LYS A 191 -36.79 7.10 1.71
CA LYS A 191 -36.33 6.42 2.93
C LYS A 191 -34.83 6.14 2.85
N ALA A 192 -34.07 7.13 2.39
CA ALA A 192 -32.63 7.03 2.18
C ALA A 192 -31.88 6.76 3.50
N PHE A 193 -32.38 7.30 4.61
CA PHE A 193 -31.82 7.08 5.94
C PHE A 193 -32.91 6.69 6.94
N SER A 194 -32.58 5.83 7.89
CA SER A 194 -33.48 5.42 8.97
C SER A 194 -32.79 5.58 10.31
N GLN A 195 -33.51 6.11 11.30
CA GLN A 195 -33.05 6.11 12.68
C GLN A 195 -33.52 4.85 13.39
N ILE A 196 -32.58 4.07 13.90
CA ILE A 196 -32.83 2.84 14.64
C ILE A 196 -32.61 3.02 16.14
N ASP A 197 -33.19 2.13 16.93
CA ASP A 197 -32.90 2.05 18.36
C ASP A 197 -31.57 1.33 18.61
N THR A 198 -30.84 1.72 19.66
CA THR A 198 -29.58 1.06 20.07
C THR A 198 -29.81 -0.36 20.55
N SER A 199 -31.03 -0.74 20.94
CA SER A 199 -31.40 -2.13 21.24
C SER A 199 -31.58 -3.01 19.99
N GLN A 200 -31.70 -2.41 18.81
CA GLN A 200 -32.02 -3.09 17.55
C GLN A 200 -30.90 -2.97 16.51
N ILE A 201 -29.63 -3.00 16.96
CA ILE A 201 -28.44 -2.84 16.10
C ILE A 201 -28.40 -3.85 14.94
N TYR A 202 -29.00 -5.04 15.09
CA TYR A 202 -29.11 -6.03 14.01
C TYR A 202 -29.80 -5.49 12.76
N GLN A 203 -30.66 -4.48 12.89
CA GLN A 203 -31.33 -3.84 11.75
C GLN A 203 -30.38 -3.00 10.89
N MET A 204 -29.15 -2.71 11.35
CA MET A 204 -28.11 -2.08 10.53
C MET A 204 -27.59 -2.98 9.42
N ALA A 205 -27.76 -4.29 9.52
CA ALA A 205 -27.21 -5.28 8.58
C ALA A 205 -28.04 -5.45 7.29
N GLY A 206 -29.33 -5.11 7.32
CA GLY A 206 -30.18 -5.21 6.12
C GLY A 206 -29.95 -4.06 5.16
N GLU A 207 -30.13 -4.29 3.87
CA GLU A 207 -30.01 -3.25 2.84
C GLU A 207 -31.19 -2.26 2.88
N SER A 208 -32.40 -2.78 3.16
CA SER A 208 -33.64 -2.01 3.15
C SER A 208 -33.92 -1.25 4.46
N ALA A 209 -34.82 -0.26 4.39
CA ALA A 209 -35.30 0.47 5.55
C ALA A 209 -35.95 -0.51 6.56
N PRO A 210 -35.55 -0.50 7.85
CA PRO A 210 -36.11 -1.38 8.85
C PRO A 210 -37.62 -1.18 9.04
N GLU A 211 -38.38 -2.27 9.21
CA GLU A 211 -39.83 -2.20 9.46
C GLU A 211 -40.17 -1.46 10.76
N ALA A 212 -39.27 -1.51 11.75
CA ALA A 212 -39.42 -0.89 13.06
C ALA A 212 -38.50 0.35 13.25
N SER A 213 -38.29 1.15 12.21
CA SER A 213 -37.52 2.41 12.34
C SER A 213 -38.28 3.44 13.20
N ARG A 214 -37.54 4.24 14.00
CA ARG A 214 -38.14 5.34 14.76
C ARG A 214 -38.62 6.44 13.83
N LYS A 215 -37.82 6.72 12.80
CA LYS A 215 -38.11 7.70 11.76
C LYS A 215 -37.27 7.42 10.52
N ASP A 216 -37.90 7.50 9.36
CA ASP A 216 -37.23 7.49 8.07
C ASP A 216 -37.06 8.93 7.56
N PHE A 217 -35.95 9.16 6.85
CA PHE A 217 -35.59 10.43 6.25
C PHE A 217 -35.35 10.25 4.76
N ALA A 218 -35.84 11.22 3.98
CA ALA A 218 -35.56 11.31 2.55
C ALA A 218 -34.14 11.83 2.29
N LEU A 219 -33.64 11.60 1.08
CA LEU A 219 -32.27 11.97 0.69
C LEU A 219 -31.94 13.45 0.96
N TYR A 220 -32.84 14.38 0.60
CA TYR A 220 -32.63 15.81 0.83
C TYR A 220 -32.67 16.23 2.31
N GLN A 221 -33.18 15.38 3.20
CA GLN A 221 -33.32 15.70 4.62
C GLN A 221 -32.04 15.40 5.39
N VAL A 222 -31.13 14.56 4.89
CA VAL A 222 -29.92 14.19 5.61
C VAL A 222 -28.72 14.36 4.70
N ASN A 223 -27.89 15.33 5.04
CA ASN A 223 -26.57 15.49 4.45
C ASN A 223 -25.59 14.61 5.23
N HIS A 224 -25.02 13.60 4.57
CA HIS A 224 -24.09 12.65 5.17
C HIS A 224 -22.67 12.94 4.67
N ILE A 225 -21.77 13.32 5.57
CA ILE A 225 -20.35 13.55 5.26
C ILE A 225 -19.52 12.47 5.95
N ARG A 226 -18.69 11.75 5.19
CA ARG A 226 -17.81 10.69 5.70
C ARG A 226 -16.34 11.14 5.79
N TRP A 227 -15.71 10.84 6.92
CA TRP A 227 -14.27 10.95 7.14
C TRP A 227 -13.56 9.64 6.81
N LEU A 228 -12.34 9.70 6.25
CA LEU A 228 -11.55 8.54 5.83
C LEU A 228 -12.40 7.46 5.13
N CYS A 229 -13.17 7.90 4.13
CA CYS A 229 -14.06 7.03 3.38
C CYS A 229 -13.27 6.17 2.38
N ASP A 230 -13.59 4.89 2.32
CA ASP A 230 -13.17 3.98 1.25
C ASP A 230 -14.35 3.73 0.31
N GLU A 231 -14.11 3.49 -0.98
CA GLU A 231 -15.15 3.26 -1.98
C GLU A 231 -16.08 2.08 -1.62
N THR A 232 -15.53 1.05 -0.97
CA THR A 232 -16.25 -0.16 -0.58
C THR A 232 -16.98 -0.03 0.75
N LYS A 233 -16.81 1.08 1.48
CA LYS A 233 -17.41 1.27 2.81
C LYS A 233 -18.59 2.24 2.77
N ILE A 234 -19.71 1.78 3.32
CA ILE A 234 -20.95 2.57 3.44
C ILE A 234 -20.75 3.79 4.37
N TYR A 235 -19.92 3.65 5.40
CA TYR A 235 -19.70 4.65 6.45
C TYR A 235 -18.24 5.12 6.48
N GLY A 236 -18.04 6.32 7.04
CA GLY A 236 -16.73 6.84 7.36
C GLY A 236 -16.09 6.12 8.55
N THR A 237 -14.78 6.30 8.70
CA THR A 237 -14.00 5.76 9.81
C THR A 237 -13.56 6.90 10.72
N SER A 238 -13.74 6.75 12.03
CA SER A 238 -13.23 7.71 13.02
C SER A 238 -11.72 7.86 12.90
N GLN A 239 -11.22 9.10 12.97
CA GLN A 239 -9.78 9.39 13.01
C GLN A 239 -9.08 8.65 14.16
N TYR A 240 -9.80 8.48 15.27
CA TYR A 240 -9.27 7.91 16.51
C TYR A 240 -9.43 6.39 16.59
N ALA A 241 -9.94 5.73 15.54
CA ALA A 241 -10.17 4.29 15.53
C ALA A 241 -8.89 3.47 15.79
N VAL A 242 -7.77 3.87 15.19
CA VAL A 242 -6.45 3.22 15.36
C VAL A 242 -5.82 3.59 16.70
N ALA A 243 -5.98 4.85 17.13
CA ALA A 243 -5.44 5.39 18.37
C ALA A 243 -5.89 4.60 19.61
N ARG A 244 -7.11 4.02 19.59
CA ARG A 244 -7.65 3.19 20.68
C ARG A 244 -6.74 2.03 21.09
N LYS A 245 -6.10 1.36 20.13
CA LYS A 245 -5.20 0.22 20.42
C LYS A 245 -3.97 0.69 21.21
N CYS A 246 -3.37 1.79 20.76
CA CYS A 246 -2.23 2.41 21.43
C CYS A 246 -2.63 2.91 22.82
N TYR A 247 -3.79 3.57 22.93
CA TYR A 247 -4.31 4.05 24.21
C TYR A 247 -4.53 2.94 25.23
N LYS A 248 -5.14 1.80 24.86
CA LYS A 248 -5.35 0.68 25.79
C LYS A 248 -4.04 0.09 26.31
N MET A 249 -3.00 0.07 25.47
CA MET A 249 -1.69 -0.40 25.87
C MET A 249 -1.02 0.62 26.80
N LEU A 250 -1.08 1.91 26.43
CA LEU A 250 -0.52 3.01 27.20
C LEU A 250 -1.15 3.13 28.58
N SER A 251 -2.48 3.09 28.67
CA SER A 251 -3.20 3.14 29.95
C SER A 251 -2.79 1.99 30.88
N LYS A 252 -2.60 0.77 30.37
CA LYS A 252 -2.09 -0.36 31.18
C LYS A 252 -0.64 -0.16 31.62
N MET A 253 0.20 0.42 30.77
CA MET A 253 1.60 0.72 31.10
C MET A 253 1.69 1.84 32.14
N GLU A 254 0.87 2.89 32.01
CA GLU A 254 0.75 3.98 32.97
C GLU A 254 0.26 3.45 34.34
N GLU A 255 -0.76 2.58 34.35
CA GLU A 255 -1.21 1.89 35.56
C GLU A 255 -0.12 1.01 36.17
N ALA A 256 0.57 0.20 35.36
CA ALA A 256 1.66 -0.66 35.84
C ALA A 256 2.80 0.16 36.44
N LEU A 257 3.15 1.29 35.82
CA LEU A 257 4.15 2.23 36.34
C LEU A 257 3.68 2.85 37.67
N ALA A 258 2.41 3.25 37.76
CA ALA A 258 1.83 3.76 39.00
C ALA A 258 1.85 2.70 40.10
N TYR A 259 1.48 1.45 39.81
CA TYR A 259 1.57 0.35 40.76
C TYR A 259 3.00 0.12 41.22
N ARG A 260 3.99 0.08 40.31
CA ARG A 260 5.41 -0.04 40.67
C ARG A 260 5.85 1.05 41.64
N ARG A 261 5.43 2.30 41.40
CA ARG A 261 5.70 3.44 42.30
C ARG A 261 5.00 3.31 43.65
N ILE A 262 3.72 2.92 43.67
CA ILE A 262 2.95 2.71 44.91
C ILE A 262 3.55 1.56 45.73
N TYR A 263 3.89 0.44 45.09
CA TYR A 263 4.47 -0.72 45.77
C TYR A 263 5.81 -0.40 46.45
N ARG A 264 6.61 0.55 45.93
CA ARG A 264 7.88 0.99 46.53
C ARG A 264 7.73 2.13 47.55
N SER A 265 6.55 2.76 47.65
CA SER A 265 6.33 3.90 48.55
C SER A 265 6.52 3.56 50.03
N VAL A 266 6.42 2.28 50.39
CA VAL A 266 6.62 1.77 51.75
C VAL A 266 7.77 0.77 51.80
N SER A 267 8.64 0.88 52.80
CA SER A 267 9.69 -0.11 53.02
C SER A 267 9.06 -1.45 53.40
N LYS A 268 9.31 -2.49 52.59
CA LYS A 268 8.85 -3.84 52.87
C LYS A 268 9.98 -4.64 53.51
N ARG A 269 9.64 -5.35 54.57
CA ARG A 269 10.56 -6.20 55.33
C ARG A 269 9.94 -7.58 55.45
N SER A 270 10.72 -8.61 55.17
CA SER A 270 10.35 -10.00 55.39
C SER A 270 10.83 -10.41 56.78
N HIS A 271 9.91 -10.85 57.63
CA HIS A 271 10.18 -11.31 58.98
C HIS A 271 10.04 -12.84 59.01
N LYS A 272 11.14 -13.56 59.22
CA LYS A 272 11.16 -15.03 59.24
C LYS A 272 11.24 -15.54 60.68
N LEU A 273 10.14 -16.17 61.12
CA LEU A 273 9.98 -16.72 62.46
C LEU A 273 10.09 -18.25 62.42
N GLU A 274 10.93 -18.86 63.25
CA GLU A 274 11.11 -20.33 63.32
C GLU A 274 10.16 -20.99 64.33
N THR A 275 8.85 -20.69 64.23
CA THR A 275 7.81 -21.28 65.08
C THR A 275 6.59 -21.68 64.26
N THR A 276 5.82 -22.64 64.76
CA THR A 276 4.54 -23.07 64.16
C THR A 276 3.34 -22.69 65.02
N ASP A 277 3.56 -22.07 66.19
CA ASP A 277 2.49 -21.62 67.07
C ASP A 277 1.83 -20.34 66.55
N ILE A 278 0.53 -20.42 66.31
CA ILE A 278 -0.27 -19.34 65.72
C ILE A 278 -0.42 -18.18 66.71
N ALA A 279 -0.52 -18.46 68.02
CA ALA A 279 -0.67 -17.44 69.04
C ALA A 279 0.58 -16.54 69.13
N GLU A 280 1.76 -17.17 69.10
CA GLU A 280 3.06 -16.48 69.10
C GLU A 280 3.25 -15.61 67.85
N ILE A 281 2.80 -16.09 66.68
CA ILE A 281 2.84 -15.33 65.42
C ILE A 281 1.92 -14.09 65.48
N GLU A 282 0.72 -14.21 66.04
CA GLU A 282 -0.21 -13.10 66.17
C GLU A 282 0.24 -12.05 67.20
N ASP A 283 0.80 -12.50 68.32
CA ASP A 283 1.39 -11.60 69.32
C ASP A 283 2.60 -10.85 68.76
N TYR A 284 3.46 -11.53 67.99
CA TYR A 284 4.56 -10.89 67.28
C TYR A 284 4.09 -9.84 66.26
N LYS A 285 3.03 -10.13 65.49
CA LYS A 285 2.41 -9.19 64.54
C LYS A 285 1.86 -7.96 65.26
N ARG A 286 1.12 -8.14 66.36
CA ARG A 286 0.58 -7.03 67.16
C ARG A 286 1.69 -6.18 67.79
N ALA A 287 2.76 -6.81 68.27
CA ALA A 287 3.88 -6.11 68.91
C ALA A 287 4.74 -5.31 67.93
N ASN A 288 4.85 -5.71 66.66
CA ASN A 288 5.71 -5.07 65.65
C ASN A 288 4.94 -4.33 64.53
N ALA A 289 3.61 -4.26 64.59
CA ALA A 289 2.80 -3.52 63.61
C ALA A 289 3.07 -2.00 63.67
N MET A 290 3.19 -1.36 62.51
CA MET A 290 3.36 0.10 62.38
C MET A 290 2.04 0.87 62.50
N VAL A 291 0.92 0.21 62.24
CA VAL A 291 -0.43 0.76 62.31
C VAL A 291 -1.33 -0.24 63.02
N ASP A 292 -2.25 0.25 63.84
CA ASP A 292 -3.25 -0.57 64.51
C ASP A 292 -4.41 -0.96 63.57
N GLU A 293 -5.36 -1.74 64.08
CA GLU A 293 -6.54 -2.20 63.33
C GLU A 293 -7.45 -1.06 62.83
N ASN A 294 -7.30 0.14 63.39
CA ASN A 294 -8.04 1.34 63.01
C ASN A 294 -7.22 2.28 62.10
N GLY A 295 -6.01 1.89 61.70
CA GLY A 295 -5.12 2.68 60.85
C GLY A 295 -4.37 3.81 61.55
N ILE A 296 -4.32 3.81 62.89
CA ILE A 296 -3.59 4.79 63.69
C ILE A 296 -2.14 4.31 63.86
N PRO A 297 -1.14 5.19 63.67
CA PRO A 297 0.28 4.82 63.89
C PRO A 297 0.52 4.33 65.32
N THR A 298 1.20 3.20 65.47
CA THR A 298 1.60 2.66 66.78
C THR A 298 2.89 3.33 67.28
N GLN A 299 3.35 2.98 68.49
CA GLN A 299 4.65 3.45 69.01
C GLN A 299 5.83 3.07 68.11
N ASN A 300 5.72 1.99 67.32
CA ASN A 300 6.76 1.55 66.41
C ASN A 300 6.84 2.38 65.12
N ALA A 301 5.86 3.25 64.83
CA ALA A 301 5.90 4.13 63.65
C ALA A 301 6.84 5.35 63.82
N HIS A 302 7.77 5.31 64.76
CA HIS A 302 8.76 6.36 65.01
C HIS A 302 9.98 6.22 64.07
N MET A 303 10.84 7.25 63.99
CA MET A 303 12.06 7.24 63.15
C MET A 303 13.04 6.11 63.48
N LEU A 304 12.97 5.56 64.70
CA LEU A 304 13.72 4.39 65.14
C LEU A 304 12.71 3.28 65.39
N THR A 305 12.74 2.26 64.53
CA THR A 305 11.86 1.10 64.62
C THR A 305 12.59 -0.01 65.36
N ASP A 306 12.21 -0.27 66.61
CA ASP A 306 12.74 -1.40 67.39
C ASP A 306 11.93 -2.66 67.09
N TYR A 307 12.62 -3.75 66.75
CA TYR A 307 12.00 -5.06 66.51
C TYR A 307 12.20 -5.96 67.71
N ILE A 308 11.10 -6.46 68.27
CA ILE A 308 11.12 -7.30 69.47
C ILE A 308 10.87 -8.75 69.05
N GLY A 309 11.90 -9.61 69.19
CA GLY A 309 11.82 -11.06 68.96
C GLY A 309 13.09 -11.65 68.30
N ASN A 310 13.30 -12.98 68.45
CA ASN A 310 14.37 -13.72 67.76
C ASN A 310 13.96 -14.01 66.30
N VAL A 311 14.01 -12.99 65.45
CA VAL A 311 13.49 -13.06 64.07
C VAL A 311 14.53 -12.57 63.09
N GLU A 312 14.71 -13.29 62.00
CA GLU A 312 15.52 -12.81 60.88
C GLU A 312 14.68 -11.80 60.06
N VAL A 313 15.13 -10.54 60.01
CA VAL A 313 14.46 -9.48 59.27
C VAL A 313 15.30 -9.12 58.05
N SER A 314 14.78 -9.42 56.86
CA SER A 314 15.42 -9.06 55.59
C SER A 314 14.63 -7.96 54.89
N ALA A 315 15.31 -6.91 54.44
CA ALA A 315 14.69 -5.89 53.61
C ALA A 315 14.43 -6.46 52.21
N LEU A 316 13.18 -6.40 51.75
CA LEU A 316 12.86 -6.72 50.36
C LEU A 316 13.29 -5.52 49.52
N HIS A 317 14.36 -5.72 48.75
CA HIS A 317 14.88 -4.69 47.84
C HIS A 317 14.06 -4.73 46.56
N ASP A 318 13.47 -3.59 46.19
CA ASP A 318 12.66 -3.45 44.98
C ASP A 318 13.53 -3.14 43.74
N GLU A 319 12.94 -3.28 42.55
CA GLU A 319 13.54 -2.99 41.23
C GLU A 319 14.14 -1.56 41.18
N ALA A 320 15.40 -1.46 40.74
CA ALA A 320 16.18 -0.21 40.79
C ALA A 320 15.85 0.78 39.65
N ASN A 321 15.46 0.28 38.47
CA ASN A 321 15.39 1.03 37.21
C ASN A 321 13.98 1.59 36.93
N LEU A 322 13.50 2.49 37.79
CA LEU A 322 12.16 3.12 37.68
C LEU A 322 12.12 4.36 36.77
N ASP A 323 13.30 4.83 36.37
CA ASP A 323 13.58 5.91 35.44
C ASP A 323 13.55 5.46 33.97
N GLU A 324 13.62 4.16 33.71
CA GLU A 324 13.46 3.57 32.38
C GLU A 324 11.98 3.60 31.93
N ILE A 325 11.56 4.72 31.34
CA ILE A 325 10.20 4.93 30.81
C ILE A 325 10.15 5.06 29.28
N LYS A 326 11.26 4.75 28.59
CA LYS A 326 11.39 4.94 27.13
C LYS A 326 10.38 4.12 26.33
N ASP A 327 9.99 2.96 26.85
CA ASP A 327 8.93 2.13 26.29
C ASP A 327 7.56 2.81 26.36
N VAL A 328 7.21 3.41 27.50
CA VAL A 328 5.99 4.21 27.68
C VAL A 328 6.00 5.42 26.74
N GLU A 329 7.11 6.14 26.66
CA GLU A 329 7.29 7.30 25.77
C GLU A 329 7.14 6.92 24.29
N MET A 330 7.67 5.76 23.88
CA MET A 330 7.51 5.26 22.52
C MET A 330 6.03 5.06 22.17
N ILE A 331 5.24 4.44 23.06
CA ILE A 331 3.81 4.20 22.83
C ILE A 331 3.02 5.50 22.87
N GLU A 332 3.39 6.44 23.75
CA GLU A 332 2.81 7.77 23.76
C GLU A 332 3.06 8.51 22.42
N ASN A 333 4.28 8.45 21.88
CA ASN A 333 4.59 9.06 20.59
C ASN A 333 3.82 8.41 19.44
N MET A 334 3.62 7.09 19.46
CA MET A 334 2.75 6.39 18.50
C MET A 334 1.28 6.82 18.61
N LEU A 335 0.80 7.11 19.82
CA LEU A 335 -0.54 7.65 20.03
C LEU A 335 -0.68 9.03 19.37
N TRP A 336 0.29 9.92 19.57
CA TRP A 336 0.28 11.29 19.02
C TRP A 336 0.24 11.34 17.49
N ILE A 337 0.88 10.39 16.79
CA ILE A 337 0.79 10.26 15.33
C ILE A 337 -0.67 10.14 14.86
N ASN A 338 -1.52 9.47 15.64
CA ASN A 338 -2.92 9.23 15.27
C ASN A 338 -3.86 10.39 15.64
N LEU A 339 -3.46 11.28 16.55
CA LEU A 339 -4.29 12.39 17.04
C LEU A 339 -4.31 13.61 16.11
N LEU A 340 -3.57 13.59 15.00
CA LEU A 340 -3.39 14.65 13.99
C LEU A 340 -2.79 15.98 14.51
N VAL A 341 -2.69 16.15 15.83
CA VAL A 341 -2.08 17.32 16.46
C VAL A 341 -0.64 17.01 16.84
N PRO A 342 0.33 17.84 16.41
CA PRO A 342 1.71 17.74 16.89
C PRO A 342 1.77 17.86 18.42
N LYS A 343 2.41 16.88 19.08
CA LYS A 343 2.62 16.84 20.54
C LYS A 343 3.12 18.19 21.09
N ALA A 344 4.03 18.82 20.36
CA ALA A 344 4.62 20.11 20.65
C ALA A 344 3.63 21.24 20.96
N ILE A 345 2.49 21.26 20.26
CA ILE A 345 1.50 22.34 20.34
C ILE A 345 0.70 22.22 21.65
N ILE A 346 0.42 20.99 22.09
CA ILE A 346 -0.40 20.74 23.29
C ILE A 346 0.46 20.77 24.56
N THR A 347 1.65 20.15 24.55
CA THR A 347 2.46 19.97 25.76
C THR A 347 3.45 21.11 26.04
N GLY A 348 3.45 22.17 25.23
CA GLY A 348 4.29 23.35 25.46
C GLY A 348 5.78 23.15 25.17
N GLY A 349 6.14 22.21 24.28
CA GLY A 349 7.43 22.19 23.58
C GLY A 349 8.71 22.06 24.42
N GLN A 350 8.68 21.46 25.61
CA GLN A 350 9.94 21.19 26.33
C GLN A 350 10.84 20.25 25.48
N GLY A 351 11.99 20.74 25.05
CA GLY A 351 13.01 19.97 24.33
C GLY A 351 12.85 19.86 22.81
N ILE A 352 11.96 20.62 22.17
CA ILE A 352 11.73 20.52 20.72
C ILE A 352 12.55 21.57 19.95
N ASN A 353 13.29 21.11 18.94
CA ASN A 353 14.06 21.99 18.07
C ASN A 353 13.11 22.88 17.23
N ARG A 354 13.34 24.20 17.26
CA ARG A 354 12.59 25.20 16.47
C ARG A 354 12.53 24.85 14.99
N ASP A 355 13.57 24.25 14.43
CA ASP A 355 13.61 23.91 13.00
C ASP A 355 12.69 22.73 12.66
N VAL A 356 12.49 21.78 13.58
CA VAL A 356 11.49 20.70 13.42
C VAL A 356 10.08 21.28 13.43
N LEU A 357 9.81 22.28 14.29
CA LEU A 357 8.51 22.96 14.32
C LEU A 357 8.21 23.71 13.02
N LYS A 358 9.21 24.36 12.42
CA LYS A 358 9.06 25.03 11.13
C LYS A 358 8.68 24.08 9.99
N VAL A 359 9.10 22.81 10.07
CA VAL A 359 8.75 21.78 9.08
C VAL A 359 7.39 21.14 9.40
N GLN A 360 7.07 20.90 10.67
CA GLN A 360 5.81 20.25 11.07
C GLN A 360 4.59 21.16 10.94
N TYR A 361 4.74 22.47 11.18
CA TYR A 361 3.62 23.40 11.19
C TYR A 361 2.91 23.54 9.82
N PRO A 362 3.61 23.67 8.67
CA PRO A 362 2.96 23.65 7.36
C PRO A 362 2.16 22.37 7.08
N HIS A 363 2.67 21.20 7.47
CA HIS A 363 1.94 19.93 7.31
C HIS A 363 0.70 19.87 8.19
N TYR A 364 0.76 20.45 9.38
CA TYR A 364 -0.42 20.60 10.24
C TYR A 364 -1.47 21.50 9.58
N LEU A 365 -1.07 22.66 9.02
CA LEU A 365 -1.99 23.55 8.30
C LEU A 365 -2.66 22.86 7.10
N GLN A 366 -1.90 22.08 6.31
CA GLN A 366 -2.47 21.28 5.22
C GLN A 366 -3.50 20.26 5.73
N THR A 367 -3.25 19.65 6.90
CA THR A 367 -4.21 18.74 7.53
C THR A 367 -5.50 19.48 7.93
N LEU A 368 -5.38 20.71 8.42
CA LEU A 368 -6.55 21.57 8.72
C LEU A 368 -7.32 21.95 7.46
N GLU A 369 -6.66 22.14 6.32
CA GLU A 369 -7.29 22.38 5.02
C GLU A 369 -8.10 21.17 4.54
N ASN A 370 -7.54 19.97 4.65
CA ASN A 370 -8.27 18.75 4.32
C ASN A 370 -9.58 18.60 5.13
N ILE A 371 -9.61 19.06 6.39
CA ILE A 371 -10.82 19.04 7.22
C ILE A 371 -11.86 20.04 6.71
N THR A 372 -11.44 21.28 6.41
CA THR A 372 -12.36 22.30 5.87
C THR A 372 -12.89 21.92 4.50
N ASP A 373 -12.04 21.37 3.64
CA ASP A 373 -12.42 20.91 2.29
C ASP A 373 -13.43 19.77 2.37
N ARG A 374 -13.23 18.82 3.30
CA ARG A 374 -14.18 17.73 3.51
C ARG A 374 -15.54 18.22 4.01
N LEU A 375 -15.60 19.27 4.82
CA LEU A 375 -16.86 19.86 5.27
C LEU A 375 -17.55 20.65 4.14
N GLU A 376 -16.78 21.35 3.32
CA GLU A 376 -17.28 22.17 2.22
C GLU A 376 -17.80 21.33 1.06
N TYR A 377 -16.92 20.51 0.47
CA TYR A 377 -17.19 19.71 -0.73
C TYR A 377 -17.82 18.36 -0.41
N GLY A 378 -17.66 17.86 0.81
CA GLY A 378 -18.16 16.54 1.18
C GLY A 378 -17.30 15.39 0.65
N ASP A 379 -17.93 14.22 0.50
CA ASP A 379 -17.35 13.04 -0.13
C ASP A 379 -18.04 12.72 -1.47
N ASN A 380 -17.65 11.62 -2.12
CA ASN A 380 -18.20 11.22 -3.42
C ASN A 380 -19.70 10.81 -3.40
N SER A 381 -20.39 10.88 -2.26
CA SER A 381 -21.81 10.55 -2.18
C SER A 381 -22.72 11.69 -2.62
N ILE A 382 -23.90 11.31 -3.07
CA ILE A 382 -24.96 12.22 -3.49
C ILE A 382 -25.40 13.05 -2.27
N TYR A 383 -25.48 14.37 -2.45
CA TYR A 383 -25.92 15.31 -1.42
C TYR A 383 -25.03 15.32 -0.15
N SER A 384 -23.72 15.43 -0.35
CA SER A 384 -22.72 15.57 0.73
C SER A 384 -22.08 16.97 0.74
N GLY A 385 -21.71 17.46 1.93
CA GLY A 385 -20.99 18.73 2.11
C GLY A 385 -21.91 19.94 2.30
N TYR A 386 -21.35 21.04 2.81
CA TYR A 386 -22.09 22.29 3.02
C TYR A 386 -22.56 22.91 1.71
N ARG A 387 -21.79 22.76 0.63
CA ARG A 387 -22.18 23.25 -0.71
C ARG A 387 -23.51 22.66 -1.15
N ALA A 388 -23.71 21.35 -0.96
CA ALA A 388 -24.96 20.69 -1.28
C ALA A 388 -26.17 21.24 -0.48
N ILE A 389 -25.97 21.62 0.79
CA ILE A 389 -27.03 22.22 1.62
C ILE A 389 -27.38 23.62 1.10
N ILE A 390 -26.37 24.41 0.73
CA ILE A 390 -26.56 25.76 0.17
C ILE A 390 -27.26 25.68 -1.19
N ASP A 391 -26.83 24.76 -2.05
CA ASP A 391 -27.43 24.51 -3.36
C ASP A 391 -28.91 24.10 -3.22
N LEU A 392 -29.25 23.28 -2.21
CA LEU A 392 -30.65 22.96 -1.89
C LEU A 392 -31.45 24.22 -1.51
N GLN A 393 -30.90 25.13 -0.71
CA GLN A 393 -31.57 26.38 -0.34
C GLN A 393 -31.83 27.26 -1.57
N LEU A 394 -30.89 27.32 -2.50
CA LEU A 394 -31.04 28.08 -3.75
C LEU A 394 -32.11 27.45 -4.66
N LEU A 395 -32.09 26.12 -4.81
CA LEU A 395 -33.09 25.36 -5.58
C LEU A 395 -34.50 25.56 -5.03
N LEU A 396 -34.68 25.55 -3.70
CA LEU A 396 -35.98 25.80 -3.07
C LEU A 396 -36.52 27.21 -3.32
N GLN A 397 -35.64 28.18 -3.61
CA GLN A 397 -36.00 29.54 -4.00
C GLN A 397 -36.16 29.71 -5.53
N GLY A 398 -36.08 28.61 -6.30
CA GLY A 398 -36.21 28.61 -7.75
C GLY A 398 -34.97 29.12 -8.48
N ILE A 399 -33.81 29.15 -7.81
CA ILE A 399 -32.54 29.62 -8.36
C ILE A 399 -31.69 28.41 -8.73
N ASN A 400 -31.24 28.31 -9.99
CA ASN A 400 -30.35 27.23 -10.42
C ASN A 400 -28.91 27.49 -9.92
N PRO A 401 -28.33 26.61 -9.07
CA PRO A 401 -26.97 26.77 -8.56
C PRO A 401 -25.89 26.80 -9.66
N GLU A 402 -26.11 26.14 -10.80
CA GLU A 402 -25.11 26.09 -11.90
C GLU A 402 -24.88 27.45 -12.56
N ASN A 403 -25.88 28.34 -12.49
CA ASN A 403 -25.80 29.67 -13.09
C ASN A 403 -25.11 30.70 -12.17
N ILE A 404 -24.74 30.31 -10.94
CA ILE A 404 -24.23 31.21 -9.92
C ILE A 404 -22.92 30.67 -9.37
N TYR A 405 -21.90 31.50 -9.44
CA TYR A 405 -20.64 31.21 -8.78
C TYR A 405 -20.60 31.88 -7.40
N TYR A 406 -20.40 31.08 -6.36
CA TYR A 406 -20.14 31.53 -5.00
C TYR A 406 -18.99 30.75 -4.38
N ASP A 407 -18.21 31.42 -3.53
CA ASP A 407 -17.11 30.85 -2.76
C ASP A 407 -17.46 30.81 -1.27
N ILE A 408 -17.08 29.72 -0.60
CA ILE A 408 -17.06 29.65 0.86
C ILE A 408 -15.67 30.08 1.33
N VAL A 409 -15.61 31.22 2.02
CA VAL A 409 -14.38 31.80 2.54
C VAL A 409 -14.29 31.49 4.03
N TRP A 410 -13.41 30.56 4.35
CA TRP A 410 -13.01 30.24 5.73
C TRP A 410 -12.15 31.36 6.32
N SER A 411 -12.24 31.54 7.65
CA SER A 411 -11.33 32.42 8.38
C SER A 411 -9.87 32.02 8.16
N ARG A 412 -8.99 33.01 7.99
CA ARG A 412 -7.55 32.77 7.78
C ARG A 412 -6.97 32.02 8.98
N LYS A 413 -6.25 30.92 8.68
CA LYS A 413 -5.62 30.04 9.68
C LYS A 413 -4.28 30.59 10.19
N THR A 414 -3.69 31.57 9.49
CA THR A 414 -2.45 32.27 9.85
C THR A 414 -2.71 33.71 10.27
N GLU A 415 -1.98 34.17 11.30
CA GLU A 415 -2.01 35.56 11.79
C GLU A 415 -0.98 36.47 11.10
N GLU A 416 -0.03 35.91 10.32
CA GLU A 416 1.02 36.72 9.70
C GLU A 416 0.45 37.66 8.62
N SER A 417 0.55 38.95 8.89
CA SER A 417 0.33 40.02 7.92
C SER A 417 1.26 39.84 6.71
N THR A 418 0.81 40.25 5.51
CA THR A 418 1.68 40.25 4.31
C THR A 418 2.95 41.07 4.54
N ALA A 419 2.89 42.11 5.37
CA ALA A 419 4.05 42.89 5.78
C ALA A 419 5.01 42.09 6.69
N GLU A 420 4.48 41.31 7.64
CA GLU A 420 5.27 40.50 8.57
C GLU A 420 5.92 39.30 7.87
N ARG A 421 5.25 38.70 6.89
CA ARG A 421 5.80 37.62 6.07
C ARG A 421 6.92 38.14 5.17
N VAL A 422 6.72 39.30 4.54
CA VAL A 422 7.77 39.97 3.76
C VAL A 422 8.95 40.37 4.65
N GLU A 423 8.70 40.84 5.87
CA GLU A 423 9.74 41.16 6.84
C GLU A 423 10.52 39.93 7.32
N SER A 424 9.82 38.82 7.62
CA SER A 424 10.41 37.52 7.97
C SER A 424 11.28 36.95 6.84
N ILE A 425 10.80 37.04 5.59
CA ILE A 425 11.54 36.63 4.40
C ILE A 425 12.75 37.53 4.16
N GLN A 426 12.62 38.85 4.36
CA GLN A 426 13.75 39.79 4.28
C GLN A 426 14.81 39.52 5.36
N ASN A 427 14.39 39.17 6.57
CA ASN A 427 15.28 38.77 7.66
C ASN A 427 15.97 37.43 7.35
N ALA A 428 15.27 36.47 6.74
CA ALA A 428 15.84 35.20 6.28
C ALA A 428 16.79 35.35 5.08
N LEU A 429 16.60 36.40 4.26
CA LEU A 429 17.54 36.87 3.22
C LEU A 429 18.69 37.72 3.79
N ALA A 430 18.82 37.80 5.12
CA ALA A 430 19.87 38.51 5.83
C ALA A 430 19.91 40.04 5.63
N LYS A 431 18.76 40.67 5.40
CA LYS A 431 18.64 42.13 5.39
C LYS A 431 18.87 42.69 6.81
N GLY A 432 20.13 42.90 7.16
CA GLY A 432 20.58 43.22 8.53
C GLY A 432 21.93 42.61 8.93
N GLY A 433 22.61 41.88 8.03
CA GLY A 433 23.98 41.40 8.26
C GLY A 433 24.10 39.99 8.86
N GLY A 434 23.01 39.22 8.87
CA GLY A 434 23.02 37.79 9.27
C GLY A 434 23.52 36.84 8.18
N LYS A 435 23.55 35.53 8.47
CA LYS A 435 23.80 34.50 7.46
C LYS A 435 22.51 34.27 6.67
N GLN A 436 22.59 34.28 5.34
CA GLN A 436 21.45 33.99 4.47
C GLN A 436 20.94 32.56 4.73
N LEU A 437 19.68 32.44 5.13
CA LEU A 437 19.05 31.17 5.51
C LEU A 437 18.25 30.55 4.36
N ILE A 438 17.76 31.38 3.43
CA ILE A 438 16.96 30.95 2.27
C ILE A 438 17.50 31.55 0.96
N SER A 439 17.34 30.85 -0.16
CA SER A 439 17.71 31.37 -1.48
C SER A 439 16.71 32.43 -1.98
N HIS A 440 17.14 33.29 -2.90
CA HIS A 440 16.26 34.31 -3.51
C HIS A 440 15.11 33.69 -4.31
N GLU A 441 15.34 32.56 -4.98
CA GLU A 441 14.30 31.77 -5.64
C GLU A 441 13.27 31.22 -4.65
N LYS A 442 13.73 30.69 -3.50
CA LYS A 442 12.83 30.18 -2.46
C LYS A 442 12.03 31.30 -1.79
N ALA A 443 12.61 32.49 -1.66
CA ALA A 443 11.90 33.68 -1.19
C ALA A 443 10.79 34.11 -2.14
N ILE A 444 11.01 34.04 -3.46
CA ILE A 444 9.99 34.34 -4.49
C ILE A 444 8.87 33.31 -4.46
N GLN A 445 9.19 32.02 -4.29
CA GLN A 445 8.18 30.97 -4.11
C GLN A 445 7.29 31.22 -2.88
N LEU A 446 7.87 31.68 -1.77
CA LEU A 446 7.14 31.92 -0.51
C LEU A 446 6.21 33.14 -0.55
N VAL A 447 6.40 34.05 -1.51
CA VAL A 447 5.52 35.22 -1.73
C VAL A 447 4.70 35.10 -3.02
N ALA A 448 4.88 34.04 -3.81
CA ALA A 448 4.25 33.89 -5.13
C ALA A 448 2.72 34.00 -5.06
N ASP A 449 2.12 33.35 -4.06
CA ASP A 449 0.67 33.35 -3.84
C ASP A 449 0.15 34.71 -3.33
N ASP A 450 0.99 35.51 -2.65
CA ASP A 450 0.60 36.84 -2.16
C ASP A 450 0.62 37.91 -3.26
N PHE A 451 1.33 37.65 -4.37
CA PHE A 451 1.56 38.60 -5.47
C PHE A 451 1.14 38.06 -6.86
N ASP A 452 0.35 36.99 -6.91
CA ASP A 452 -0.14 36.34 -8.14
C ASP A 452 0.98 36.01 -9.16
N ILE A 453 2.08 35.39 -8.68
CA ILE A 453 3.20 34.97 -9.53
C ILE A 453 2.93 33.57 -10.07
N GLU A 454 2.49 33.48 -11.33
CA GLU A 454 2.13 32.21 -12.00
C GLU A 454 3.31 31.21 -12.12
N ASP A 455 4.54 31.70 -12.31
CA ASP A 455 5.76 30.87 -12.35
C ASP A 455 6.92 31.56 -11.59
N PRO A 456 7.23 31.11 -10.36
CA PRO A 456 8.29 31.67 -9.53
C PRO A 456 9.69 31.63 -10.16
N SER A 457 9.98 30.61 -10.97
CA SER A 457 11.30 30.43 -11.58
C SER A 457 11.49 31.37 -12.77
N VAL A 458 10.45 31.61 -13.57
CA VAL A 458 10.47 32.62 -14.65
C VAL A 458 10.60 34.04 -14.09
N MET A 459 9.93 34.33 -12.97
CA MET A 459 10.05 35.64 -12.30
C MET A 459 11.46 35.87 -11.74
N TYR A 460 12.09 34.84 -11.19
CA TYR A 460 13.49 34.92 -10.73
C TYR A 460 14.46 35.23 -11.89
N GLN A 461 14.27 34.63 -13.06
CA GLN A 461 15.09 34.93 -14.25
C GLN A 461 14.92 36.37 -14.73
N LYS A 462 13.69 36.90 -14.77
CA LYS A 462 13.45 38.31 -15.12
C LYS A 462 14.12 39.28 -14.14
N ILE A 463 14.10 38.96 -12.84
CA ILE A 463 14.78 39.76 -11.81
C ILE A 463 16.31 39.72 -11.98
N LEU A 464 16.88 38.59 -12.40
CA LEU A 464 18.31 38.49 -12.72
C LEU A 464 18.68 39.32 -13.96
N GLU A 465 17.84 39.31 -14.99
CA GLU A 465 18.03 40.11 -16.21
C GLU A 465 17.95 41.62 -15.93
N GLU A 466 16.97 42.07 -15.14
CA GLU A 466 16.83 43.49 -14.73
C GLU A 466 17.98 43.96 -13.83
N ASN A 467 18.44 43.13 -12.90
CA ASN A 467 19.58 43.44 -12.04
C ASN A 467 20.91 43.45 -12.82
N GLY A 468 21.06 42.60 -13.83
CA GLY A 468 22.22 42.61 -14.74
C GLY A 468 22.31 43.90 -15.57
N LEU A 469 21.18 44.47 -15.97
CA LEU A 469 21.12 45.77 -16.66
C LEU A 469 21.50 46.94 -15.74
N GLN A 470 21.18 46.87 -14.44
CA GLN A 470 21.62 47.86 -13.45
C GLN A 470 23.10 47.72 -13.07
N GLN A 471 23.62 46.49 -12.95
CA GLN A 471 25.05 46.24 -12.70
C GLN A 471 25.94 46.81 -13.80
N ASN A 472 25.55 46.70 -15.08
CA ASN A 472 26.28 47.29 -16.20
C ASN A 472 26.35 48.83 -16.17
N LYS A 473 25.36 49.51 -15.58
CA LYS A 473 25.40 50.96 -15.33
C LYS A 473 26.33 51.32 -14.17
N ILE A 474 26.29 50.53 -13.10
CA ILE A 474 27.10 50.73 -11.89
C ILE A 474 28.58 50.37 -12.13
N GLU A 475 28.89 49.41 -13.00
CA GLU A 475 30.25 49.01 -13.38
C GLU A 475 30.98 50.09 -14.21
N LYS A 476 30.26 50.81 -15.08
CA LYS A 476 30.79 51.99 -15.79
C LYS A 476 31.14 53.13 -14.84
N GLU A 477 30.40 53.29 -13.74
CA GLU A 477 30.67 54.30 -12.71
C GLU A 477 31.77 53.87 -11.72
N LYS A 478 31.97 52.55 -11.51
CA LYS A 478 33.03 52.00 -10.65
C LYS A 478 34.41 52.00 -11.32
N GLN A 479 34.49 51.87 -12.65
CA GLN A 479 35.76 51.95 -13.39
C GLN A 479 36.42 53.33 -13.32
N GLN A 480 35.66 54.40 -13.08
CA GLN A 480 36.20 55.76 -12.88
C GLN A 480 36.70 56.04 -11.43
N LYS A 481 36.47 55.14 -10.47
CA LYS A 481 36.79 55.37 -9.04
C LYS A 481 37.85 54.43 -8.45
N GLN A 482 38.44 53.53 -9.23
CA GLN A 482 39.42 52.54 -8.76
C GLN A 482 40.89 52.89 -9.04
N GLU A 483 41.24 54.18 -9.11
CA GLU A 483 42.64 54.64 -9.31
C GLU A 483 43.33 55.19 -8.05
N LEU A 484 42.75 55.00 -6.84
CA LEU A 484 43.42 55.40 -5.59
C LEU A 484 43.30 54.36 -4.46
N LEU A 485 44.47 53.83 -4.06
CA LEU A 485 44.90 53.44 -2.69
C LEU A 485 44.52 52.01 -2.16
N PRO A 486 45.33 51.40 -1.25
CA PRO A 486 46.32 50.37 -1.61
C PRO A 486 46.32 49.07 -0.77
N GLU A 487 47.21 48.14 -1.16
CA GLU A 487 47.33 46.69 -0.92
C GLU A 487 47.44 46.12 0.52
N LYS A 488 47.12 46.84 1.60
CA LYS A 488 47.35 46.30 2.97
C LYS A 488 46.25 45.42 3.57
N GLU A 489 45.11 45.23 2.91
CA GLU A 489 44.04 44.34 3.40
C GLU A 489 44.02 42.96 2.73
N LYS A 490 44.83 42.73 1.69
CA LYS A 490 44.90 41.44 0.97
C LYS A 490 45.68 40.33 1.70
N GLN A 491 46.38 40.64 2.79
CA GLN A 491 47.21 39.66 3.51
C GLN A 491 46.61 39.18 4.84
N GLN A 492 45.67 39.90 5.47
CA GLN A 492 45.02 39.42 6.71
C GLN A 492 43.81 38.48 6.48
N GLN A 493 43.22 38.47 5.29
CA GLN A 493 42.15 37.51 4.94
C GLN A 493 42.66 36.12 4.48
N LYS A 494 43.97 35.95 4.32
CA LYS A 494 44.58 34.66 3.92
C LYS A 494 45.09 33.81 5.08
N GLU A 495 45.21 34.33 6.30
CA GLU A 495 45.64 33.55 7.47
C GLU A 495 44.49 33.07 8.37
N ILE A 496 43.28 33.64 8.29
CA ILE A 496 42.15 33.22 9.13
C ILE A 496 41.36 32.03 8.51
N LYS A 497 41.57 31.71 7.22
CA LYS A 497 40.95 30.56 6.54
C LYS A 497 41.67 29.22 6.69
N LYS A 498 42.65 29.10 7.59
CA LYS A 498 43.45 27.87 7.76
C LYS A 498 43.50 27.28 9.18
N LYS A 499 42.67 27.74 10.13
CA LYS A 499 42.80 27.25 11.53
C LYS A 499 41.53 26.99 12.35
N ASN A 500 40.34 26.89 11.76
CA ASN A 500 39.16 26.37 12.48
C ASN A 500 38.44 25.31 11.64
N ILE A 501 38.97 24.09 11.67
CA ILE A 501 38.30 22.84 11.32
C ILE A 501 38.67 21.88 12.48
N ILE A 502 37.67 21.15 13.01
CA ILE A 502 37.72 20.13 14.09
C ILE A 502 37.76 20.77 15.51
N SER A 503 36.90 20.50 16.50
CA SER A 503 35.82 19.52 16.76
C SER A 503 34.91 20.04 17.91
N GLU A 504 33.61 19.80 17.84
CA GLU A 504 32.75 19.38 18.99
C GLU A 504 31.47 18.76 18.41
N GLN A 505 31.70 17.81 17.50
CA GLN A 505 30.88 16.64 17.31
C GLN A 505 31.69 15.51 17.93
N GLU A 506 31.09 14.72 18.81
CA GLU A 506 31.35 13.29 19.07
C GLU A 506 30.57 12.92 20.35
N ALA A 507 29.90 11.78 20.46
CA ALA A 507 30.21 10.52 19.81
C ALA A 507 28.94 9.76 19.37
N LEU A 508 28.71 9.72 18.05
CA LEU A 508 28.71 8.41 17.40
C LEU A 508 30.18 8.01 17.36
N THR A 509 30.52 6.86 17.92
CA THR A 509 31.89 6.34 18.01
C THR A 509 32.66 6.46 16.68
N ASP A 510 33.87 7.03 16.73
CA ASP A 510 34.85 7.22 15.63
C ASP A 510 35.15 5.96 14.78
N GLU A 511 34.75 4.79 15.24
CA GLU A 511 34.80 3.54 14.46
C GLU A 511 33.79 3.54 13.30
N HIS A 512 32.61 4.14 13.48
CA HIS A 512 31.55 4.13 12.48
C HIS A 512 31.85 4.98 11.26
N GLU A 513 32.58 6.09 11.45
CA GLU A 513 33.00 6.97 10.35
C GLU A 513 34.13 6.34 9.53
N LYS A 514 35.11 5.71 10.21
CA LYS A 514 36.19 4.95 9.54
C LYS A 514 35.68 3.72 8.80
N ASP A 515 34.68 3.02 9.35
CA ASP A 515 34.06 1.87 8.69
C ASP A 515 33.26 2.28 7.46
N PHE A 516 32.55 3.42 7.52
CA PHE A 516 31.85 3.96 6.36
C PHE A 516 32.81 4.36 5.25
N GLU A 517 33.91 5.03 5.60
CA GLU A 517 34.99 5.36 4.66
C GLU A 517 35.67 4.11 4.08
N GLU A 518 35.88 3.06 4.89
CA GLU A 518 36.48 1.81 4.43
C GLU A 518 35.54 0.99 3.53
N ILE A 519 34.23 0.98 3.82
CA ILE A 519 33.19 0.37 2.97
C ILE A 519 33.10 1.13 1.64
N GLU A 520 33.13 2.46 1.67
CA GLU A 520 33.11 3.29 0.47
C GLU A 520 34.38 3.08 -0.38
N ARG A 521 35.55 2.98 0.27
CA ARG A 521 36.81 2.63 -0.39
C ARG A 521 36.78 1.24 -1.02
N LEU A 522 36.28 0.22 -0.30
CA LEU A 522 36.15 -1.15 -0.81
C LEU A 522 35.16 -1.25 -1.97
N SER A 523 34.05 -0.51 -1.90
CA SER A 523 33.08 -0.38 -2.99
C SER A 523 33.74 0.22 -4.23
N HIS A 524 34.57 1.25 -4.05
CA HIS A 524 35.28 1.90 -5.15
C HIS A 524 36.36 1.00 -5.76
N GLU A 525 37.14 0.28 -4.94
CA GLU A 525 38.13 -0.70 -5.42
C GLU A 525 37.48 -1.89 -6.13
N PHE A 526 36.37 -2.41 -5.57
CA PHE A 526 35.60 -3.47 -6.19
C PHE A 526 35.13 -3.03 -7.56
N THR A 527 34.53 -1.84 -7.66
CA THR A 527 34.04 -1.27 -8.93
C THR A 527 35.16 -1.18 -9.98
N LYS A 528 36.36 -0.72 -9.58
CA LYS A 528 37.53 -0.67 -10.48
C LYS A 528 37.99 -2.04 -10.96
N LYS A 529 38.08 -3.03 -10.06
CA LYS A 529 38.44 -4.41 -10.45
C LYS A 529 37.35 -5.07 -11.29
N TRP A 530 36.09 -4.74 -11.02
CA TRP A 530 34.95 -5.18 -11.80
C TRP A 530 35.02 -4.66 -13.22
N GLU A 531 35.31 -3.37 -13.39
CA GLU A 531 35.52 -2.77 -14.70
C GLU A 531 36.72 -3.37 -15.44
N SER A 532 37.82 -3.63 -14.74
CA SER A 532 39.00 -4.30 -15.32
C SER A 532 38.69 -5.74 -15.78
N PHE A 533 37.89 -6.49 -15.01
CA PHE A 533 37.43 -7.83 -15.38
C PHE A 533 36.58 -7.80 -16.67
N PHE A 534 35.64 -6.86 -16.77
CA PHE A 534 34.81 -6.73 -17.97
C PHE A 534 35.57 -6.20 -19.18
N ASN A 535 36.55 -5.31 -18.98
CA ASN A 535 37.43 -4.86 -20.04
C ASN A 535 38.32 -6.00 -20.56
N GLY A 536 38.84 -6.87 -19.69
CA GLY A 536 39.60 -8.03 -20.12
C GLY A 536 38.76 -9.07 -20.88
N ILE A 537 37.49 -9.23 -20.50
CA ILE A 537 36.52 -10.04 -21.26
C ILE A 537 36.22 -9.38 -22.61
N TRP A 538 35.99 -8.07 -22.61
CA TRP A 538 35.70 -7.28 -23.80
C TRP A 538 36.84 -7.36 -24.82
N GLU A 539 38.10 -7.19 -24.41
CA GLU A 539 39.26 -7.28 -25.31
C GLU A 539 39.41 -8.66 -25.95
N GLU A 540 39.08 -9.76 -25.24
CA GLU A 540 39.11 -11.11 -25.82
C GLU A 540 37.96 -11.36 -26.81
N ILE A 541 36.87 -10.60 -26.73
CA ILE A 541 35.66 -10.81 -27.52
C ILE A 541 35.48 -9.73 -28.60
N LYS A 542 36.23 -8.62 -28.56
CA LYS A 542 35.99 -7.45 -29.43
C LYS A 542 36.10 -7.78 -30.92
N GLU A 543 36.85 -8.81 -31.29
CA GLU A 543 37.00 -9.27 -32.68
C GLU A 543 36.10 -10.48 -33.01
N SER A 544 35.18 -10.85 -32.12
CA SER A 544 34.27 -12.00 -32.30
C SER A 544 33.02 -11.61 -33.09
N THR A 545 32.65 -12.42 -34.07
CA THR A 545 31.44 -12.27 -34.89
C THR A 545 30.20 -12.82 -34.19
N GLU A 546 29.01 -12.41 -34.66
CA GLU A 546 27.71 -12.61 -33.99
C GLU A 546 27.36 -14.08 -33.67
N GLU A 547 27.74 -15.03 -34.52
CA GLU A 547 27.54 -16.48 -34.28
C GLU A 547 28.52 -17.08 -33.24
N ASN A 548 29.75 -16.57 -33.18
CA ASN A 548 30.80 -17.11 -32.32
C ASN A 548 30.91 -16.37 -30.98
N ILE A 549 30.27 -15.22 -30.86
CA ILE A 549 30.32 -14.32 -29.70
C ILE A 549 29.88 -15.06 -28.44
N GLU A 550 28.85 -15.90 -28.50
CA GLU A 550 28.34 -16.59 -27.31
C GLU A 550 29.32 -17.67 -26.82
N ASN A 551 29.96 -18.38 -27.74
CA ASN A 551 30.98 -19.38 -27.41
C ASN A 551 32.29 -18.75 -26.93
N ASN A 552 32.69 -17.62 -27.51
CA ASN A 552 33.88 -16.88 -27.11
C ASN A 552 33.66 -16.16 -25.77
N ILE A 553 32.48 -15.59 -25.51
CA ILE A 553 32.06 -15.10 -24.19
C ILE A 553 32.18 -16.23 -23.16
N LYS A 554 31.65 -17.42 -23.46
CA LYS A 554 31.72 -18.56 -22.54
C LYS A 554 33.16 -19.03 -22.28
N LYS A 555 34.07 -18.93 -23.26
CA LYS A 555 35.50 -19.26 -23.10
C LYS A 555 36.26 -18.19 -22.33
N ALA A 556 36.11 -16.91 -22.69
CA ALA A 556 36.72 -15.77 -22.02
C ALA A 556 36.28 -15.68 -20.56
N TRP A 557 34.99 -15.89 -20.30
CA TRP A 557 34.42 -15.97 -18.96
C TRP A 557 35.02 -17.09 -18.12
N LYS A 558 35.44 -18.22 -18.72
CA LYS A 558 36.07 -19.33 -17.99
C LYS A 558 37.55 -19.08 -17.66
N LYS A 559 38.26 -18.27 -18.47
CA LYS A 559 39.68 -17.96 -18.28
C LYS A 559 39.95 -16.88 -17.23
N GLN A 560 39.02 -15.95 -17.05
CA GLN A 560 39.20 -14.80 -16.15
C GLN A 560 39.12 -15.18 -14.66
N ASN A 561 39.99 -14.56 -13.86
CA ASN A 561 40.11 -14.84 -12.43
C ASN A 561 38.92 -14.23 -11.66
N LYS A 562 38.13 -15.08 -11.02
CA LYS A 562 36.89 -14.72 -10.28
C LYS A 562 37.09 -14.70 -8.76
N ASP A 563 38.30 -14.96 -8.28
CA ASP A 563 38.58 -15.09 -6.86
C ASP A 563 38.41 -13.75 -6.12
N PHE A 564 38.55 -12.62 -6.83
CA PHE A 564 38.30 -11.29 -6.27
C PHE A 564 36.84 -11.12 -5.80
N TYR A 565 35.87 -11.70 -6.53
CA TYR A 565 34.46 -11.61 -6.17
C TYR A 565 34.19 -12.26 -4.80
N ILE A 566 34.77 -13.43 -4.59
CA ILE A 566 34.67 -14.15 -3.31
C ILE A 566 35.46 -13.41 -2.22
N HIS A 567 36.62 -12.82 -2.55
CA HIS A 567 37.43 -12.04 -1.61
C HIS A 567 36.71 -10.78 -1.09
N TYR A 568 36.07 -9.99 -1.95
CA TYR A 568 35.37 -8.77 -1.52
C TYR A 568 34.04 -9.07 -0.83
N ILE A 569 33.32 -10.12 -1.23
CA ILE A 569 32.13 -10.60 -0.50
C ILE A 569 32.54 -11.10 0.90
N LYS A 570 33.66 -11.82 1.02
CA LYS A 570 34.22 -12.21 2.33
C LYS A 570 34.61 -11.00 3.17
N LYS A 571 35.32 -10.00 2.63
CA LYS A 571 35.65 -8.78 3.39
C LYS A 571 34.42 -7.98 3.84
N ALA A 572 33.40 -7.85 2.99
CA ALA A 572 32.15 -7.18 3.35
C ALA A 572 31.38 -7.96 4.43
N TYR A 573 31.40 -9.29 4.34
CA TYR A 573 30.89 -10.19 5.37
C TYR A 573 31.68 -10.05 6.67
N ASP A 574 33.02 -10.02 6.64
CA ASP A 574 33.90 -9.87 7.80
C ASP A 574 33.70 -8.50 8.51
N ILE A 575 33.45 -7.41 7.76
CA ILE A 575 33.14 -6.09 8.32
C ILE A 575 31.74 -6.08 8.97
N GLY A 576 30.75 -6.70 8.31
CA GLY A 576 29.41 -6.87 8.88
C GLY A 576 29.39 -7.77 10.12
N GLU A 577 30.22 -8.82 10.12
CA GLU A 577 30.41 -9.75 11.24
C GLU A 577 31.12 -9.06 12.41
N LYS A 578 32.19 -8.29 12.17
CA LYS A 578 32.85 -7.46 13.20
C LYS A 578 31.91 -6.44 13.83
N ARG A 579 31.04 -5.81 13.04
CA ARG A 579 30.04 -4.85 13.55
C ARG A 579 29.01 -5.54 14.43
N ALA A 580 28.54 -6.72 14.03
CA ALA A 580 27.65 -7.53 14.85
C ALA A 580 28.34 -8.01 16.14
N GLN A 581 29.63 -8.36 16.08
CA GLN A 581 30.43 -8.75 17.24
C GLN A 581 30.70 -7.59 18.20
N ASN A 582 31.07 -6.40 17.71
CA ASN A 582 31.28 -5.20 18.55
C ASN A 582 29.98 -4.74 19.23
N VAL A 583 28.84 -4.80 18.55
CA VAL A 583 27.53 -4.49 19.15
C VAL A 583 27.14 -5.53 20.21
N VAL A 584 27.54 -6.79 20.03
CA VAL A 584 27.32 -7.85 21.01
C VAL A 584 28.27 -7.71 22.21
N GLU A 585 29.55 -7.37 22.00
CA GLU A 585 30.53 -7.11 23.07
C GLU A 585 30.20 -5.84 23.88
N GLN A 586 29.65 -4.79 23.26
CA GLN A 586 29.22 -3.56 23.96
C GLN A 586 27.92 -3.74 24.77
N VAL A 587 27.09 -4.73 24.42
CA VAL A 587 25.82 -5.03 25.11
C VAL A 587 26.01 -6.08 26.20
N PHE A 588 27.06 -6.91 26.11
CA PHE A 588 27.39 -7.95 27.08
C PHE A 588 28.78 -7.76 27.67
N THR A 589 28.94 -6.77 28.54
CA THR A 589 29.99 -6.78 29.57
C THR A 589 29.34 -6.81 30.94
N ASP A 590 29.00 -8.01 31.40
CA ASP A 590 29.30 -8.47 32.74
C ASP A 590 29.53 -9.99 32.66
N GLU A 591 30.80 -10.34 32.86
CA GLU A 591 31.45 -11.61 33.18
C GLU A 591 30.92 -12.96 32.66
N GLU A 592 31.87 -13.67 32.03
CA GLU A 592 31.95 -15.13 31.83
C GLU A 592 30.86 -15.80 30.98
N ASN A 593 30.98 -15.68 29.65
CA ASN A 593 31.15 -16.83 28.76
C ASN A 593 31.26 -16.39 27.29
N ASN A 594 32.32 -16.83 26.60
CA ASN A 594 32.51 -16.63 25.16
C ASN A 594 31.37 -17.29 24.36
N VAL A 595 30.40 -16.51 23.89
CA VAL A 595 29.37 -16.97 22.96
C VAL A 595 29.70 -16.46 21.55
N ASN A 596 30.14 -17.37 20.68
CA ASN A 596 30.20 -17.12 19.23
C ASN A 596 28.77 -17.01 18.67
N ILE A 597 28.26 -15.78 18.49
CA ILE A 597 26.94 -15.55 17.89
C ILE A 597 27.11 -15.30 16.39
N ARG A 598 26.73 -16.27 15.56
CA ARG A 598 26.43 -16.07 14.13
C ARG A 598 24.98 -15.64 13.99
N ILE A 599 24.70 -14.52 13.32
CA ILE A 599 23.32 -14.10 13.00
C ILE A 599 22.83 -14.88 11.78
N GLY A 600 22.54 -16.16 12.01
CA GLY A 600 21.30 -16.77 11.55
C GLY A 600 20.51 -17.08 12.81
N ILE A 601 19.18 -16.92 12.84
CA ILE A 601 18.39 -17.57 13.89
C ILE A 601 18.41 -19.08 13.55
N GLU A 602 19.57 -19.72 13.72
CA GLU A 602 19.68 -21.15 13.89
C GLU A 602 19.02 -21.41 15.24
N ARG A 603 17.76 -21.87 15.20
CA ARG A 603 17.20 -22.39 16.42
C ARG A 603 17.80 -23.76 16.63
N GLU A 604 18.60 -23.87 17.68
CA GLU A 604 19.27 -25.10 18.06
C GLU A 604 18.26 -26.28 18.21
N ASP A 605 16.99 -25.97 18.52
CA ASP A 605 15.91 -26.97 18.63
C ASP A 605 15.53 -27.61 17.28
N ILE A 606 15.54 -26.87 16.16
CA ILE A 606 15.28 -27.41 14.82
C ILE A 606 16.43 -28.33 14.40
N GLN A 607 17.68 -27.91 14.65
CA GLN A 607 18.84 -28.72 14.33
C GLN A 607 18.88 -30.00 15.17
N LYS A 608 18.63 -29.90 16.48
CA LYS A 608 18.54 -31.07 17.38
C LYS A 608 17.43 -32.03 16.95
N GLU A 609 16.27 -31.51 16.54
CA GLU A 609 15.16 -32.33 16.02
C GLU A 609 15.56 -33.05 14.73
N LEU A 610 16.23 -32.37 13.79
CA LEU A 610 16.72 -32.98 12.55
C LEU A 610 17.81 -34.03 12.79
N LEU A 611 18.70 -33.81 13.76
CA LEU A 611 19.82 -34.71 14.04
C LEU A 611 19.38 -35.96 14.82
N ASN A 612 18.47 -35.81 15.80
CA ASN A 612 18.11 -36.88 16.73
C ASN A 612 16.86 -37.66 16.28
N ASN A 613 15.90 -36.97 15.66
CA ASN A 613 14.55 -37.48 15.48
C ASN A 613 14.09 -37.57 14.01
N ALA A 614 14.83 -37.00 13.05
CA ALA A 614 14.47 -37.16 11.63
C ALA A 614 14.53 -38.63 11.21
N LEU A 615 13.70 -39.04 10.26
CA LEU A 615 13.63 -40.41 9.72
C LEU A 615 13.16 -41.51 10.70
N LEU A 616 12.82 -41.21 11.96
CA LEU A 616 12.12 -42.17 12.84
C LEU A 616 10.78 -42.64 12.25
N ARG A 617 10.21 -41.81 11.36
CA ARG A 617 8.91 -41.97 10.72
C ARG A 617 9.01 -42.68 9.36
N VAL A 618 10.22 -43.04 8.91
CA VAL A 618 10.46 -43.69 7.61
C VAL A 618 10.72 -45.17 7.81
N SER A 619 9.81 -46.01 7.32
CA SER A 619 9.96 -47.47 7.40
C SER A 619 11.03 -48.01 6.44
N LYS A 620 11.79 -49.03 6.88
CA LYS A 620 12.74 -49.83 6.09
C LYS A 620 13.90 -49.01 5.50
N MET A 621 14.87 -48.67 6.33
CA MET A 621 16.15 -48.07 5.94
C MET A 621 17.27 -48.53 6.89
N GLU A 622 18.49 -48.68 6.38
CA GLU A 622 19.64 -49.07 7.19
C GLU A 622 20.06 -47.94 8.14
N GLN A 623 20.43 -48.27 9.37
CA GLN A 623 20.77 -47.30 10.42
C GLN A 623 21.90 -46.34 10.01
N THR A 624 22.89 -46.86 9.29
CA THR A 624 24.02 -46.09 8.73
C THR A 624 23.55 -45.02 7.74
N THR A 625 22.56 -45.34 6.90
CA THR A 625 21.97 -44.40 5.92
C THR A 625 21.11 -43.35 6.61
N ILE A 626 20.40 -43.72 7.68
CA ILE A 626 19.59 -42.80 8.49
C ILE A 626 20.47 -41.71 9.12
N GLU A 627 21.57 -42.10 9.74
CA GLU A 627 22.51 -41.16 10.38
C GLU A 627 23.17 -40.21 9.39
N GLU A 628 23.52 -40.70 8.20
CA GLU A 628 24.06 -39.86 7.14
C GLU A 628 23.05 -38.82 6.65
N ILE A 629 21.79 -39.21 6.44
CA ILE A 629 20.74 -38.28 5.97
C ILE A 629 20.38 -37.26 7.05
N ARG A 630 20.33 -37.66 8.33
CA ARG A 630 20.17 -36.72 9.47
C ARG A 630 21.26 -35.66 9.46
N LYS A 631 22.52 -36.06 9.26
CA LYS A 631 23.65 -35.13 9.13
C LYS A 631 23.50 -34.22 7.91
N ILE A 632 22.99 -34.73 6.78
CA ILE A 632 22.72 -33.92 5.57
C ILE A 632 21.62 -32.88 5.85
N LEU A 633 20.53 -33.26 6.51
CA LEU A 633 19.42 -32.35 6.81
C LEU A 633 19.81 -31.29 7.86
N ALA A 634 20.47 -31.70 8.94
CA ALA A 634 20.92 -30.79 10.01
C ALA A 634 21.98 -29.81 9.51
N LYS A 635 23.02 -30.30 8.81
CA LYS A 635 24.04 -29.42 8.20
C LYS A 635 23.47 -28.55 7.09
N GLY A 636 22.51 -29.08 6.31
CA GLY A 636 21.82 -28.33 5.29
C GLY A 636 21.00 -27.18 5.89
N TYR A 637 20.37 -27.39 7.04
CA TYR A 637 19.69 -26.34 7.78
C TYR A 637 20.66 -25.28 8.33
N GLU A 638 21.76 -25.67 8.99
CA GLU A 638 22.81 -24.74 9.45
C GLU A 638 23.39 -23.90 8.30
N GLN A 639 23.59 -24.53 7.14
CA GLN A 639 24.15 -23.87 5.95
C GLN A 639 23.12 -23.04 5.18
N GLY A 640 21.86 -22.95 5.64
CA GLY A 640 20.79 -22.21 4.98
C GLY A 640 20.32 -22.81 3.65
N GLU A 641 20.58 -24.10 3.42
CA GLU A 641 20.27 -24.79 2.17
C GLU A 641 18.77 -25.03 2.01
N SER A 642 18.27 -24.83 0.80
CA SER A 642 16.89 -25.14 0.45
C SER A 642 16.62 -26.65 0.42
N TRP A 643 15.36 -27.06 0.60
CA TRP A 643 14.97 -28.47 0.49
C TRP A 643 15.36 -29.10 -0.85
N LYS A 644 15.50 -28.32 -1.93
CA LYS A 644 15.93 -28.79 -3.26
C LYS A 644 17.41 -29.16 -3.28
N GLU A 645 18.24 -28.43 -2.56
CA GLU A 645 19.68 -28.69 -2.44
C GLU A 645 19.93 -29.89 -1.53
N GLN A 646 19.23 -29.93 -0.40
CA GLN A 646 19.25 -31.08 0.50
C GLN A 646 18.72 -32.34 -0.20
N LYS A 647 17.64 -32.23 -0.99
CA LYS A 647 17.14 -33.32 -1.86
C LYS A 647 18.24 -33.85 -2.76
N LYS A 648 18.97 -33.00 -3.50
CA LYS A 648 20.06 -33.45 -4.40
C LYS A 648 21.14 -34.22 -3.65
N LYS A 649 21.48 -33.80 -2.42
CA LYS A 649 22.44 -34.52 -1.57
C LYS A 649 21.88 -35.87 -1.10
N ILE A 650 20.60 -35.92 -0.76
CA ILE A 650 19.90 -37.16 -0.37
C ILE A 650 19.75 -38.10 -1.58
N GLU A 651 19.54 -37.58 -2.79
CA GLU A 651 19.45 -38.36 -4.04
C GLU A 651 20.73 -39.15 -4.34
N ASN A 652 21.89 -38.63 -3.94
CA ASN A 652 23.16 -39.34 -4.06
C ASN A 652 23.24 -40.59 -3.17
N LYS A 653 22.41 -40.67 -2.12
CA LYS A 653 22.37 -41.77 -1.14
C LYS A 653 21.17 -42.68 -1.38
N ILE A 654 19.99 -42.08 -1.52
CA ILE A 654 18.75 -42.76 -1.91
C ILE A 654 18.56 -42.47 -3.39
N LYS A 655 18.94 -43.41 -4.25
CA LYS A 655 18.76 -43.36 -5.72
C LYS A 655 17.28 -43.47 -6.14
N ASN A 656 16.40 -42.77 -5.43
CA ASN A 656 14.99 -42.60 -5.73
C ASN A 656 14.64 -41.12 -5.48
N PRO A 657 14.49 -40.31 -6.55
CA PRO A 657 14.31 -38.87 -6.46
C PRO A 657 13.00 -38.48 -5.77
N VAL A 658 11.95 -39.30 -5.93
CA VAL A 658 10.66 -39.10 -5.28
C VAL A 658 10.74 -39.34 -3.79
N ARG A 659 11.54 -40.33 -3.36
CA ARG A 659 11.74 -40.63 -1.93
C ARG A 659 12.65 -39.60 -1.25
N ALA A 660 13.71 -39.15 -1.93
CA ALA A 660 14.60 -38.10 -1.44
C ALA A 660 13.88 -36.76 -1.26
N GLU A 661 13.01 -36.39 -2.21
CA GLU A 661 12.16 -35.21 -2.10
C GLU A 661 11.17 -35.30 -0.94
N MET A 662 10.54 -36.45 -0.77
CA MET A 662 9.60 -36.68 0.32
C MET A 662 10.28 -36.49 1.67
N ILE A 663 11.47 -37.06 1.85
CA ILE A 663 12.27 -36.97 3.09
C ILE A 663 12.64 -35.51 3.36
N ALA A 664 13.20 -34.81 2.36
CA ALA A 664 13.62 -33.42 2.52
C ALA A 664 12.45 -32.52 2.96
N ILE A 665 11.28 -32.65 2.32
CA ILE A 665 10.12 -31.80 2.63
C ILE A 665 9.48 -32.19 3.96
N THR A 666 9.31 -33.48 4.24
CA THR A 666 8.54 -33.96 5.40
C THR A 666 9.32 -33.79 6.70
N GLU A 667 10.62 -34.10 6.71
CA GLU A 667 11.44 -33.98 7.93
C GLU A 667 11.73 -32.52 8.29
N LEU A 668 11.98 -31.65 7.29
CA LEU A 668 12.08 -30.21 7.52
C LEU A 668 10.74 -29.65 8.03
N GLY A 669 9.62 -30.01 7.41
CA GLY A 669 8.29 -29.59 7.85
C GLY A 669 8.00 -30.01 9.31
N PHE A 670 8.42 -31.21 9.71
CA PHE A 670 8.28 -31.68 11.09
C PHE A 670 9.11 -30.85 12.07
N ALA A 671 10.38 -30.60 11.75
CA ALA A 671 11.27 -29.82 12.60
C ALA A 671 10.79 -28.36 12.77
N TYR A 672 10.34 -27.72 11.68
CA TYR A 672 9.76 -26.37 11.73
C TYR A 672 8.46 -26.32 12.53
N ASN A 673 7.54 -27.27 12.34
CA ASN A 673 6.29 -27.31 13.07
C ASN A 673 6.50 -27.58 14.57
N THR A 674 7.49 -28.40 14.91
CA THR A 674 7.87 -28.68 16.31
C THR A 674 8.44 -27.43 16.98
N SER A 675 9.36 -26.73 16.33
CA SER A 675 9.91 -25.47 16.85
C SER A 675 8.85 -24.36 16.95
N THR A 676 7.94 -24.28 15.98
CA THR A 676 6.79 -23.35 16.00
C THR A 676 5.91 -23.61 17.22
N LYS A 677 5.59 -24.88 17.48
CA LYS A 677 4.80 -25.31 18.64
C LYS A 677 5.51 -25.02 19.97
N ASN A 678 6.83 -25.22 20.04
CA ASN A 678 7.65 -24.84 21.20
C ASN A 678 7.67 -23.32 21.44
N THR A 679 7.70 -22.52 20.38
CA THR A 679 7.60 -21.06 20.45
C THR A 679 6.28 -20.65 21.08
N TYR A 680 5.18 -21.24 20.61
CA TYR A 680 3.85 -20.93 21.13
C TYR A 680 3.73 -21.30 22.60
N ARG A 681 4.29 -22.44 23.00
CA ARG A 681 4.39 -22.83 24.42
C ARG A 681 5.19 -21.82 25.24
N GLY A 682 6.38 -21.42 24.76
CA GLY A 682 7.21 -20.42 25.44
C GLY A 682 6.57 -19.03 25.51
N ALA A 683 5.70 -18.70 24.55
CA ALA A 683 4.90 -17.49 24.53
C ALA A 683 3.58 -17.58 25.35
N GLY A 684 3.36 -18.68 26.08
CA GLY A 684 2.20 -18.84 26.97
C GLY A 684 0.92 -19.41 26.31
N ALA A 685 1.00 -19.99 25.11
CA ALA A 685 -0.14 -20.67 24.49
C ALA A 685 -0.32 -22.10 25.04
N ASN A 686 -1.46 -22.36 25.68
CA ASN A 686 -1.81 -23.70 26.19
C ASN A 686 -2.50 -24.59 25.13
N LYS A 687 -2.98 -23.99 24.04
CA LYS A 687 -3.71 -24.66 22.95
C LYS A 687 -3.20 -24.22 21.58
N VAL A 688 -3.27 -25.12 20.61
CA VAL A 688 -2.92 -24.88 19.20
C VAL A 688 -4.02 -25.41 18.27
N MET A 689 -4.27 -24.70 17.18
CA MET A 689 -5.24 -25.08 16.16
C MET A 689 -4.52 -25.61 14.93
N TRP A 690 -5.01 -26.73 14.38
CA TRP A 690 -4.47 -27.29 13.14
C TRP A 690 -4.94 -26.46 11.94
N HIS A 691 -3.99 -25.91 11.19
CA HIS A 691 -4.28 -25.11 10.01
C HIS A 691 -3.78 -25.80 8.75
N ALA A 692 -4.73 -26.30 7.95
CA ALA A 692 -4.48 -26.86 6.62
C ALA A 692 -4.77 -25.83 5.53
N SER A 693 -3.92 -25.76 4.50
CA SER A 693 -4.22 -24.99 3.27
C SER A 693 -5.28 -25.72 2.45
N LEU A 694 -6.56 -25.36 2.58
CA LEU A 694 -7.70 -26.03 1.94
C LEU A 694 -7.77 -25.76 0.42
N ASP A 695 -6.97 -26.47 -0.35
CA ASP A 695 -7.04 -26.51 -1.82
C ASP A 695 -7.32 -27.93 -2.35
N LEU A 696 -7.38 -28.08 -3.69
CA LEU A 696 -7.60 -29.37 -4.37
C LEU A 696 -6.53 -30.44 -4.06
N LYS A 697 -5.40 -30.08 -3.45
CA LYS A 697 -4.31 -30.99 -3.07
C LYS A 697 -4.35 -31.35 -1.57
N THR A 698 -5.38 -30.93 -0.84
CA THR A 698 -5.55 -31.24 0.59
C THR A 698 -6.20 -32.60 0.77
N CYS A 699 -5.54 -33.52 1.46
CA CYS A 699 -6.14 -34.81 1.78
C CYS A 699 -7.26 -34.69 2.82
N ASP A 700 -8.15 -35.69 2.85
CA ASP A 700 -9.30 -35.71 3.75
C ASP A 700 -8.90 -35.69 5.23
N GLY A 701 -7.76 -36.31 5.60
CA GLY A 701 -7.24 -36.27 6.97
C GLY A 701 -6.88 -34.85 7.42
N CYS A 702 -6.14 -34.11 6.60
CA CYS A 702 -5.78 -32.71 6.89
C CYS A 702 -6.99 -31.77 6.83
N ARG A 703 -7.93 -32.03 5.93
CA ARG A 703 -9.21 -31.31 5.84
C ARG A 703 -10.04 -31.51 7.11
N ALA A 704 -10.16 -32.74 7.59
CA ALA A 704 -10.89 -33.09 8.80
C ALA A 704 -10.23 -32.58 10.10
N LEU A 705 -8.94 -32.24 10.06
CA LEU A 705 -8.24 -31.60 11.18
C LEU A 705 -8.27 -30.06 11.10
N HIS A 706 -8.56 -29.46 9.94
CA HIS A 706 -8.58 -28.01 9.78
C HIS A 706 -9.53 -27.34 10.80
N GLY A 707 -9.01 -26.36 11.54
CA GLY A 707 -9.79 -25.63 12.56
C GLY A 707 -9.95 -26.38 13.89
N LYS A 708 -9.52 -27.63 14.01
CA LYS A 708 -9.57 -28.35 15.29
C LYS A 708 -8.50 -27.82 16.24
N VAL A 709 -8.93 -27.54 17.48
CA VAL A 709 -8.07 -27.06 18.56
C VAL A 709 -7.66 -28.24 19.43
N PHE A 710 -6.37 -28.29 19.74
CA PHE A 710 -5.75 -29.29 20.59
C PHE A 710 -5.03 -28.60 21.74
N ASP A 711 -4.96 -29.25 22.90
CA ASP A 711 -3.98 -28.86 23.91
C ASP A 711 -2.59 -28.97 23.29
N VAL A 712 -1.73 -27.97 23.54
CA VAL A 712 -0.40 -27.92 22.91
C VAL A 712 0.38 -29.20 23.18
N ASP A 713 0.27 -29.82 24.35
CA ASP A 713 1.01 -31.05 24.66
C ASP A 713 0.36 -32.34 24.13
N LYS A 714 -0.92 -32.30 23.71
CA LYS A 714 -1.67 -33.45 23.19
C LYS A 714 -2.01 -33.34 21.70
N ALA A 715 -1.54 -32.30 21.03
CA ALA A 715 -1.81 -32.09 19.62
C ALA A 715 -1.15 -33.18 18.75
N PRO A 716 -1.84 -33.71 17.73
CA PRO A 716 -1.32 -34.76 16.85
C PRO A 716 -0.04 -34.32 16.13
N ASP A 717 0.75 -35.25 15.62
CA ASP A 717 1.96 -34.91 14.87
C ASP A 717 1.64 -34.13 13.58
N ASN A 718 2.44 -33.08 13.32
CA ASN A 718 2.35 -32.29 12.09
C ASN A 718 3.75 -32.16 11.48
N PRO A 719 4.02 -32.68 10.26
CA PRO A 719 3.14 -33.28 9.25
C PRO A 719 2.30 -34.51 9.64
N LEU A 720 1.00 -34.54 9.24
CA LEU A 720 0.13 -35.73 9.37
C LEU A 720 0.50 -36.85 8.38
N HIS A 721 0.99 -36.45 7.20
CA HIS A 721 1.35 -37.36 6.10
C HIS A 721 2.56 -36.82 5.34
N PRO A 722 3.22 -37.63 4.50
CA PRO A 722 4.33 -37.15 3.69
C PRO A 722 3.95 -35.95 2.82
N ARG A 723 4.84 -34.95 2.73
CA ARG A 723 4.64 -33.67 2.03
C ARG A 723 3.42 -32.86 2.50
N CYS A 724 3.00 -33.04 3.76
CA CYS A 724 1.97 -32.19 4.34
C CYS A 724 2.39 -30.71 4.29
N ARG A 725 1.43 -29.82 4.03
CA ARG A 725 1.60 -28.36 4.03
C ARG A 725 0.90 -27.68 5.21
N CYS A 726 0.49 -28.46 6.21
CA CYS A 726 -0.23 -27.93 7.37
C CYS A 726 0.74 -27.33 8.38
N THR A 727 0.24 -26.39 9.18
CA THR A 727 0.98 -25.70 10.24
C THR A 727 0.12 -25.56 11.50
N TRP A 728 0.71 -25.08 12.59
CA TRP A 728 0.02 -24.75 13.84
C TRP A 728 -0.31 -23.27 13.91
N LEU A 729 -1.46 -22.94 14.50
CA LEU A 729 -1.78 -21.58 14.94
C LEU A 729 -1.97 -21.57 16.46
N PRO A 730 -1.48 -20.56 17.19
CA PRO A 730 -1.63 -20.50 18.64
C PRO A 730 -3.05 -20.06 19.05
N VAL A 731 -3.58 -20.61 20.15
CA VAL A 731 -4.88 -20.25 20.71
C VAL A 731 -4.70 -19.76 22.16
N PHE A 732 -4.93 -18.46 22.38
CA PHE A 732 -4.65 -17.79 23.66
C PHE A 732 -5.88 -17.54 24.56
N SER A 733 -7.10 -17.94 24.17
CA SER A 733 -8.30 -17.78 25.03
C SER A 733 -9.37 -18.85 24.80
N GLU A 734 -10.05 -19.27 25.88
CA GLU A 734 -11.17 -20.23 25.86
C GLU A 734 -12.51 -19.51 25.66
N ARG A 735 -12.94 -19.34 24.40
CA ARG A 735 -14.36 -19.14 24.09
C ARG A 735 -14.80 -20.25 23.13
N LYS A 736 -15.94 -20.89 23.43
CA LYS A 736 -16.52 -21.98 22.65
C LYS A 736 -16.60 -21.60 21.17
N VAL A 737 -15.77 -22.25 20.35
CA VAL A 737 -15.78 -22.11 18.89
C VAL A 737 -17.06 -22.78 18.40
N GLY A 738 -18.00 -22.00 17.86
CA GLY A 738 -19.18 -22.53 17.20
C GLY A 738 -18.76 -23.36 15.98
N ASN A 739 -19.36 -24.55 15.83
CA ASN A 739 -19.08 -25.51 14.76
C ASN A 739 -19.06 -24.85 13.37
N PHE A 740 -17.86 -24.76 12.78
CA PHE A 740 -17.67 -24.61 11.35
C PHE A 740 -17.81 -26.00 10.70
N ASP A 741 -19.04 -26.50 10.61
CA ASP A 741 -19.46 -27.53 9.66
C ASP A 741 -20.96 -27.74 9.79
N ASN A 742 -21.73 -27.16 8.87
CA ASN A 742 -23.08 -27.63 8.55
C ASN A 742 -23.15 -27.86 7.04
N SER A 743 -22.38 -28.86 6.58
CA SER A 743 -22.56 -29.52 5.29
C SER A 743 -22.88 -31.01 5.51
N SER A 744 -24.00 -31.30 6.17
CA SER A 744 -24.54 -32.66 6.21
C SER A 744 -26.01 -32.67 6.64
N ASN A 745 -26.89 -32.21 5.74
CA ASN A 745 -28.24 -32.75 5.58
C ASN A 745 -28.84 -32.22 4.26
N ILE A 746 -28.38 -32.78 3.15
CA ILE A 746 -29.16 -32.81 1.92
C ILE A 746 -29.24 -34.27 1.51
N GLN A 747 -30.33 -34.91 1.91
CA GLN A 747 -30.81 -36.09 1.19
C GLN A 747 -31.15 -35.65 -0.23
N TYR A 748 -30.57 -36.35 -1.20
CA TYR A 748 -30.91 -36.24 -2.61
C TYR A 748 -32.39 -36.53 -2.81
N ASN A 749 -33.15 -35.50 -3.20
CA ASN A 749 -34.39 -35.70 -3.93
C ASN A 749 -34.25 -35.04 -5.30
N ASN A 750 -34.01 -35.90 -6.29
CA ASN A 750 -34.21 -35.62 -7.69
C ASN A 750 -35.63 -35.09 -7.89
N ASN A 751 -35.78 -33.89 -8.46
CA ASN A 751 -36.94 -33.55 -9.26
C ASN A 751 -36.56 -32.45 -10.27
N GLU A 752 -36.48 -32.89 -11.51
CA GLU A 752 -36.54 -32.10 -12.74
C GLU A 752 -37.75 -31.14 -12.67
N LYS A 753 -37.52 -29.85 -12.42
CA LYS A 753 -38.46 -28.72 -12.74
C LYS A 753 -37.97 -27.33 -12.28
N GLN A 754 -36.68 -27.04 -12.35
CA GLN A 754 -36.16 -25.67 -12.12
C GLN A 754 -35.30 -25.11 -13.28
N ASN A 755 -35.44 -25.67 -14.48
CA ASN A 755 -34.78 -25.14 -15.69
C ASN A 755 -35.58 -24.05 -16.43
N THR A 756 -36.61 -23.44 -15.83
CA THR A 756 -37.51 -22.52 -16.56
C THR A 756 -37.75 -21.15 -15.94
N PHE A 757 -37.02 -20.74 -14.89
CA PHE A 757 -37.21 -19.40 -14.29
C PHE A 757 -35.95 -18.52 -14.11
N LYS A 758 -34.79 -18.92 -14.64
CA LYS A 758 -33.57 -18.09 -14.67
C LYS A 758 -33.43 -17.18 -15.90
N GLY A 759 -34.46 -17.08 -16.75
CA GLY A 759 -34.36 -16.45 -18.06
C GLY A 759 -34.81 -14.99 -18.20
N LYS A 760 -35.30 -14.29 -17.15
CA LYS A 760 -36.03 -13.01 -17.37
C LYS A 760 -35.77 -11.83 -16.42
N LYS A 761 -34.66 -11.76 -15.68
CA LYS A 761 -34.35 -10.57 -14.83
C LYS A 761 -32.90 -10.06 -14.91
N ARG A 762 -32.23 -10.28 -16.06
CA ARG A 762 -30.84 -9.84 -16.30
C ARG A 762 -30.69 -8.73 -17.34
N GLU A 763 -31.76 -7.99 -17.60
CA GLU A 763 -31.71 -6.82 -18.47
C GLU A 763 -32.26 -5.62 -17.70
N GLN A 764 -31.35 -4.84 -17.12
CA GLN A 764 -31.18 -3.43 -17.48
C GLN A 764 -30.08 -2.77 -16.61
N ASN A 765 -29.02 -2.33 -17.29
CA ASN A 765 -28.03 -1.29 -16.94
C ASN A 765 -26.58 -1.71 -16.55
N ASN A 766 -25.81 -1.99 -17.62
CA ASN A 766 -24.45 -1.49 -17.94
C ASN A 766 -23.16 -1.96 -17.24
N GLU A 767 -22.95 -3.28 -17.13
CA GLU A 767 -21.61 -3.87 -17.31
C GLU A 767 -21.66 -4.91 -18.42
N VAL A 768 -21.37 -4.49 -19.65
CA VAL A 768 -21.49 -5.38 -20.82
C VAL A 768 -20.19 -6.15 -21.08
N TYR A 769 -19.01 -5.69 -20.62
CA TYR A 769 -17.70 -6.33 -20.89
C TYR A 769 -16.71 -6.18 -19.71
N ASN A 770 -15.83 -7.16 -19.51
CA ASN A 770 -14.85 -7.22 -18.40
C ASN A 770 -13.59 -6.40 -18.73
N ILE A 771 -13.69 -5.07 -18.65
CA ILE A 771 -12.62 -4.12 -19.01
C ILE A 771 -11.77 -3.76 -17.77
N ARG A 772 -10.44 -3.71 -17.94
CA ARG A 772 -9.44 -3.33 -16.92
C ARG A 772 -8.49 -2.26 -17.46
N ILE A 773 -7.96 -1.43 -16.57
CA ILE A 773 -6.98 -0.39 -16.90
C ILE A 773 -5.57 -0.89 -16.57
N HIS A 774 -4.61 -0.66 -17.46
CA HIS A 774 -3.21 -1.06 -17.24
C HIS A 774 -2.61 -0.34 -16.02
N LYS A 775 -1.82 -1.06 -15.20
CA LYS A 775 -1.37 -0.61 -13.86
C LYS A 775 -0.59 0.71 -13.80
N ASN A 776 -0.02 1.15 -14.92
CA ASN A 776 0.84 2.33 -15.00
C ASN A 776 0.14 3.53 -15.65
N VAL A 777 -1.16 3.44 -15.94
CA VAL A 777 -1.91 4.46 -16.68
C VAL A 777 -3.18 4.83 -15.94
N SER A 778 -3.50 6.12 -15.90
CA SER A 778 -4.74 6.62 -15.29
C SER A 778 -5.90 6.59 -16.28
N GLU A 779 -7.14 6.47 -15.80
CA GLU A 779 -8.35 6.42 -16.65
C GLU A 779 -8.51 7.66 -17.55
N LYS A 780 -8.11 8.83 -17.04
CA LYS A 780 -8.13 10.11 -17.78
C LYS A 780 -7.18 10.11 -18.99
N GLU A 781 -6.13 9.29 -18.99
CA GLU A 781 -5.17 9.24 -20.09
C GLU A 781 -5.60 8.33 -21.24
N ILE A 782 -6.60 7.47 -21.03
CA ILE A 782 -7.05 6.44 -21.99
C ILE A 782 -8.56 6.49 -22.27
N GLU A 783 -9.22 7.59 -21.92
CA GLU A 783 -10.67 7.78 -22.10
C GLU A 783 -11.11 7.56 -23.55
N LYS A 784 -10.28 8.01 -24.51
CA LYS A 784 -10.53 7.85 -25.95
C LYS A 784 -10.49 6.38 -26.37
N GLU A 785 -9.54 5.61 -25.85
CA GLU A 785 -9.39 4.18 -26.15
C GLU A 785 -10.52 3.36 -25.53
N ILE A 786 -10.98 3.72 -24.33
CA ILE A 786 -12.15 3.10 -23.68
C ILE A 786 -13.40 3.32 -24.53
N GLU A 787 -13.61 4.54 -25.05
CA GLU A 787 -14.73 4.87 -25.93
C GLU A 787 -14.67 4.09 -27.25
N ILE A 788 -13.51 4.05 -27.91
CA ILE A 788 -13.28 3.30 -29.15
C ILE A 788 -13.56 1.81 -28.96
N VAL A 789 -13.14 1.21 -27.84
CA VAL A 789 -13.39 -0.21 -27.53
C VAL A 789 -14.88 -0.47 -27.36
N LYS A 790 -15.59 0.36 -26.58
CA LYS A 790 -17.03 0.22 -26.36
C LYS A 790 -17.83 0.37 -27.65
N GLU A 791 -17.50 1.38 -28.46
CA GLU A 791 -18.13 1.62 -29.76
C GLU A 791 -17.89 0.43 -30.71
N THR A 792 -16.64 -0.05 -30.80
CA THR A 792 -16.30 -1.19 -31.67
C THR A 792 -17.01 -2.47 -31.23
N PHE A 793 -17.15 -2.72 -29.93
CA PHE A 793 -17.85 -3.90 -29.42
C PHE A 793 -19.37 -3.83 -29.64
N ALA A 794 -19.96 -2.63 -29.64
CA ALA A 794 -21.37 -2.45 -29.96
C ALA A 794 -21.69 -2.77 -31.43
N GLU A 795 -20.74 -2.59 -32.35
CA GLU A 795 -20.87 -2.92 -33.78
C GLU A 795 -20.82 -4.44 -34.06
N MET A 796 -20.38 -5.27 -33.09
CA MET A 796 -20.16 -6.71 -33.29
C MET A 796 -21.47 -7.53 -33.29
N PRO A 797 -21.52 -8.69 -33.99
CA PRO A 797 -22.66 -9.61 -33.90
C PRO A 797 -22.90 -10.12 -32.48
N GLU A 798 -24.16 -10.42 -32.13
CA GLU A 798 -24.56 -10.80 -30.76
C GLU A 798 -23.77 -11.99 -30.19
N LYS A 799 -23.41 -12.96 -31.04
CA LYS A 799 -22.65 -14.14 -30.63
C LYS A 799 -21.23 -13.79 -30.20
N VAL A 800 -20.62 -12.81 -30.86
CA VAL A 800 -19.31 -12.25 -30.51
C VAL A 800 -19.41 -11.40 -29.25
N GLN A 801 -20.42 -10.53 -29.13
CA GLN A 801 -20.65 -9.74 -27.91
C GLN A 801 -20.82 -10.64 -26.67
N ARG A 802 -21.51 -11.77 -26.81
CA ARG A 802 -21.63 -12.78 -25.74
C ARG A 802 -20.30 -13.42 -25.38
N ALA A 803 -19.42 -13.68 -26.35
CA ALA A 803 -18.09 -14.23 -26.08
C ALA A 803 -17.19 -13.21 -25.35
N LEU A 804 -17.23 -11.94 -25.78
CA LEU A 804 -16.46 -10.84 -25.19
C LEU A 804 -16.77 -10.61 -23.70
N LYS A 805 -17.99 -10.89 -23.24
CA LYS A 805 -18.37 -10.81 -21.80
C LYS A 805 -17.45 -11.61 -20.87
N SER A 806 -16.88 -12.71 -21.37
CA SER A 806 -16.01 -13.60 -20.59
C SER A 806 -14.52 -13.31 -20.77
N THR A 807 -14.13 -12.54 -21.78
CA THR A 807 -12.73 -12.15 -22.05
C THR A 807 -12.35 -10.94 -21.22
N ILE A 808 -11.16 -10.95 -20.62
CA ILE A 808 -10.62 -9.78 -19.90
C ILE A 808 -10.02 -8.82 -20.93
N VAL A 809 -10.44 -7.57 -20.93
CA VAL A 809 -9.94 -6.55 -21.87
C VAL A 809 -9.12 -5.53 -21.09
N GLU A 810 -7.80 -5.54 -21.25
CA GLU A 810 -6.87 -4.62 -20.56
C GLU A 810 -6.45 -3.48 -21.50
N ILE A 811 -6.79 -2.24 -21.14
CA ILE A 811 -6.56 -1.04 -21.99
C ILE A 811 -5.43 -0.20 -21.42
N GLY A 812 -4.57 0.31 -22.30
CA GLY A 812 -3.48 1.24 -21.96
C GLY A 812 -2.09 0.59 -21.88
N GLN A 813 -1.90 -0.58 -22.49
CA GLN A 813 -0.56 -1.19 -22.57
C GLN A 813 0.38 -0.33 -23.45
N GLU A 814 1.64 -0.18 -23.05
CA GLU A 814 2.67 0.40 -23.92
C GLU A 814 3.14 -0.62 -24.98
N GLY A 815 3.17 -0.21 -26.26
CA GLY A 815 3.55 -1.07 -27.39
C GLY A 815 2.39 -1.37 -28.33
N THR A 816 2.29 -2.63 -28.79
CA THR A 816 1.25 -3.11 -29.72
C THR A 816 0.12 -3.85 -28.98
N SER A 817 -1.11 -3.74 -29.49
CA SER A 817 -2.22 -4.60 -29.05
C SER A 817 -1.91 -6.08 -29.31
N GLN A 818 -2.43 -6.97 -28.46
CA GLN A 818 -2.22 -8.41 -28.57
C GLN A 818 -3.29 -9.19 -27.79
N TYR A 819 -3.58 -10.42 -28.22
CA TYR A 819 -4.47 -11.36 -27.52
C TYR A 819 -3.70 -12.56 -26.95
N ASP A 820 -3.85 -12.82 -25.65
CA ASP A 820 -3.28 -13.97 -24.96
C ASP A 820 -4.26 -15.14 -24.95
N TYR A 821 -4.05 -16.10 -25.86
CA TYR A 821 -4.87 -17.31 -26.00
C TYR A 821 -4.96 -18.17 -24.74
N ASN A 822 -3.93 -18.20 -23.87
CA ASN A 822 -3.92 -19.10 -22.71
C ASN A 822 -4.72 -18.54 -21.52
N ASN A 823 -4.66 -17.23 -21.35
CA ASN A 823 -5.28 -16.54 -20.22
C ASN A 823 -6.58 -15.82 -20.60
N ASP A 824 -6.92 -15.80 -21.89
CA ASP A 824 -8.08 -15.11 -22.45
C ASP A 824 -8.11 -13.62 -22.05
N VAL A 825 -6.97 -12.96 -22.30
CA VAL A 825 -6.76 -11.53 -22.04
C VAL A 825 -6.46 -10.82 -23.35
N MET A 826 -7.28 -9.82 -23.66
CA MET A 826 -7.11 -8.93 -24.81
C MET A 826 -6.46 -7.63 -24.34
N TYR A 827 -5.23 -7.37 -24.78
CA TYR A 827 -4.51 -6.15 -24.47
C TYR A 827 -4.66 -5.13 -25.59
N ILE A 828 -5.16 -3.94 -25.25
CA ILE A 828 -5.33 -2.82 -26.16
C ILE A 828 -4.30 -1.74 -25.84
N ALA A 829 -3.46 -1.42 -26.82
CA ALA A 829 -2.38 -0.45 -26.65
C ALA A 829 -2.90 1.00 -26.53
N LYS A 830 -2.10 1.86 -25.89
CA LYS A 830 -2.34 3.32 -25.86
C LYS A 830 -2.26 3.88 -27.29
N GLY A 831 -3.27 4.62 -27.73
CA GLY A 831 -3.43 5.11 -29.10
C GLY A 831 -4.09 4.12 -30.07
N ALA A 832 -4.69 3.02 -29.58
CA ALA A 832 -5.29 2.01 -30.45
C ALA A 832 -6.51 2.53 -31.24
N ASN A 833 -6.63 2.13 -32.50
CA ASN A 833 -7.76 2.47 -33.36
C ASN A 833 -8.77 1.32 -33.50
N LYS A 834 -9.95 1.59 -34.08
CA LYS A 834 -11.00 0.58 -34.32
C LYS A 834 -10.47 -0.66 -35.05
N LYS A 835 -9.58 -0.50 -36.05
CA LYS A 835 -9.00 -1.62 -36.80
C LYS A 835 -8.27 -2.59 -35.86
N GLN A 836 -7.45 -2.08 -34.95
CA GLN A 836 -6.71 -2.90 -33.99
C GLN A 836 -7.64 -3.61 -33.02
N VAL A 837 -8.67 -2.93 -32.49
CA VAL A 837 -9.66 -3.57 -31.59
C VAL A 837 -10.41 -4.71 -32.31
N ARG A 838 -10.77 -4.51 -33.58
CA ARG A 838 -11.39 -5.56 -34.41
C ARG A 838 -10.46 -6.74 -34.68
N HIS A 839 -9.19 -6.48 -34.95
CA HIS A 839 -8.16 -7.51 -35.15
C HIS A 839 -8.03 -8.40 -33.91
N GLU A 840 -7.85 -7.80 -32.72
CA GLU A 840 -7.75 -8.56 -31.47
C GLU A 840 -9.04 -9.32 -31.15
N THR A 841 -10.20 -8.74 -31.47
CA THR A 841 -11.48 -9.45 -31.37
C THR A 841 -11.52 -10.68 -32.28
N GLY A 842 -10.89 -10.62 -33.44
CA GLY A 842 -10.77 -11.77 -34.34
C GLY A 842 -9.99 -12.94 -33.74
N HIS A 843 -8.92 -12.68 -32.97
CA HIS A 843 -8.21 -13.74 -32.24
C HIS A 843 -9.07 -14.38 -31.15
N MET A 844 -9.90 -13.58 -30.47
CA MET A 844 -10.87 -14.11 -29.50
C MET A 844 -11.93 -14.98 -30.18
N VAL A 845 -12.43 -14.58 -31.36
CA VAL A 845 -13.39 -15.37 -32.15
C VAL A 845 -12.77 -16.70 -32.60
N ASP A 846 -11.53 -16.69 -33.08
CA ASP A 846 -10.80 -17.93 -33.42
C ASP A 846 -10.70 -18.86 -32.21
N ASN A 847 -10.25 -18.33 -31.07
CA ASN A 847 -10.04 -19.10 -29.85
C ASN A 847 -11.34 -19.70 -29.26
N LYS A 848 -12.45 -18.93 -29.28
CA LYS A 848 -13.67 -19.29 -28.53
C LYS A 848 -14.82 -19.81 -29.36
N LEU A 849 -14.98 -19.30 -30.58
CA LEU A 849 -16.18 -19.55 -31.40
C LEU A 849 -15.90 -20.52 -32.55
N MET A 850 -14.64 -20.64 -32.99
CA MET A 850 -14.27 -21.52 -34.09
C MET A 850 -13.74 -22.87 -33.61
N SER A 851 -14.09 -23.93 -34.36
CA SER A 851 -13.47 -25.24 -34.17
C SER A 851 -12.05 -25.23 -34.74
N GLN A 852 -11.05 -25.52 -33.91
CA GLN A 852 -9.65 -25.53 -34.31
C GLN A 852 -9.37 -26.59 -35.38
N GLU A 853 -10.02 -27.77 -35.30
CA GLU A 853 -9.92 -28.80 -36.34
C GLU A 853 -10.43 -28.29 -37.70
N ARG A 854 -11.53 -27.52 -37.71
CA ARG A 854 -12.08 -26.94 -38.93
C ARG A 854 -11.24 -25.79 -39.47
N VAL A 855 -10.67 -24.96 -38.58
CA VAL A 855 -9.74 -23.88 -38.94
C VAL A 855 -8.48 -24.46 -39.59
N GLU A 856 -7.92 -25.54 -39.05
CA GLU A 856 -6.77 -26.24 -39.65
C GLU A 856 -7.10 -26.85 -41.01
N GLN A 857 -8.27 -27.47 -41.17
CA GLN A 857 -8.75 -27.95 -42.48
C GLN A 857 -8.87 -26.81 -43.48
N LEU A 858 -9.45 -25.68 -43.08
CA LEU A 858 -9.58 -24.49 -43.94
C LEU A 858 -8.21 -23.93 -44.33
N LYS A 859 -7.25 -23.87 -43.39
CA LYS A 859 -5.86 -23.47 -43.68
C LYS A 859 -5.26 -24.36 -44.77
N ARG A 860 -5.43 -25.69 -44.67
CA ARG A 860 -4.93 -26.65 -45.67
C ARG A 860 -5.66 -26.53 -47.02
N GLU A 861 -6.98 -26.34 -47.00
CA GLU A 861 -7.78 -26.19 -48.22
C GLU A 861 -7.50 -24.87 -48.99
N ILE A 862 -7.16 -23.80 -48.25
CA ILE A 862 -6.94 -22.46 -48.82
C ILE A 862 -5.49 -22.28 -49.25
N LEU A 863 -4.54 -22.70 -48.41
CA LEU A 863 -3.12 -22.49 -48.66
C LEU A 863 -2.50 -23.57 -49.56
N GLY A 864 -3.12 -24.76 -49.64
CA GLY A 864 -2.58 -25.88 -50.41
C GLY A 864 -1.31 -26.47 -49.77
N GLU A 865 -0.51 -27.15 -50.58
CA GLU A 865 0.79 -27.68 -50.16
C GLU A 865 1.83 -26.55 -50.10
N ILE A 866 2.39 -26.30 -48.93
CA ILE A 866 3.37 -25.23 -48.68
C ILE A 866 4.77 -25.82 -48.71
N VAL A 867 5.67 -25.23 -49.51
CA VAL A 867 7.09 -25.59 -49.53
C VAL A 867 7.94 -24.51 -48.87
N SER A 868 9.18 -24.83 -48.49
CA SER A 868 10.08 -23.90 -47.81
C SER A 868 10.33 -22.60 -48.58
N ASP A 869 10.28 -22.66 -49.91
CA ASP A 869 10.54 -21.54 -50.81
C ASP A 869 9.40 -20.50 -50.80
N ASP A 870 8.23 -20.87 -50.27
CA ASP A 870 7.10 -19.95 -50.10
C ASP A 870 7.26 -19.05 -48.86
N ILE A 871 8.28 -19.27 -48.02
CA ILE A 871 8.50 -18.51 -46.79
C ILE A 871 9.67 -17.55 -46.97
N TYR A 872 9.44 -16.26 -46.69
CA TYR A 872 10.51 -15.26 -46.66
C TYR A 872 10.64 -14.62 -45.27
N ILE A 873 11.82 -14.08 -44.98
CA ILE A 873 12.10 -13.35 -43.74
C ILE A 873 12.14 -11.86 -44.06
N ASP A 874 11.32 -11.08 -43.35
CA ASP A 874 11.44 -9.62 -43.32
C ASP A 874 12.26 -9.22 -42.08
N GLU A 875 13.41 -8.60 -42.33
CA GLU A 875 14.33 -8.12 -41.28
C GLU A 875 14.29 -6.58 -41.13
N THR A 876 13.45 -5.90 -41.89
CA THR A 876 13.52 -4.43 -42.06
C THR A 876 12.32 -3.67 -41.53
N THR A 877 11.12 -4.27 -41.55
CA THR A 877 9.88 -3.54 -41.28
C THR A 877 9.50 -3.53 -39.79
N TYR A 878 9.84 -4.57 -39.04
CA TYR A 878 9.36 -4.75 -37.66
C TYR A 878 10.43 -4.38 -36.66
N ILE A 879 10.06 -3.60 -35.64
CA ILE A 879 10.97 -3.04 -34.66
C ILE A 879 10.49 -3.42 -33.25
N ASP A 880 11.39 -3.87 -32.36
CA ASP A 880 11.06 -4.16 -30.97
C ASP A 880 10.82 -2.87 -30.16
N ASN A 881 10.31 -3.00 -28.93
CA ASN A 881 10.04 -1.88 -28.02
C ASN A 881 11.30 -1.04 -27.65
N LEU A 882 12.49 -1.44 -28.13
CA LEU A 882 13.78 -0.77 -27.95
C LEU A 882 14.33 -0.17 -29.26
N GLY A 883 13.54 -0.16 -30.34
CA GLY A 883 13.92 0.44 -31.61
C GLY A 883 14.80 -0.44 -32.51
N ARG A 884 14.89 -1.76 -32.27
CA ARG A 884 15.73 -2.68 -33.07
C ARG A 884 14.92 -3.53 -34.06
N PRO A 885 15.41 -3.75 -35.29
CA PRO A 885 14.73 -4.62 -36.25
C PRO A 885 14.58 -6.06 -35.73
N VAL A 886 13.39 -6.64 -35.90
CA VAL A 886 13.01 -8.00 -35.53
C VAL A 886 12.79 -8.80 -36.80
N LYS A 887 13.45 -9.97 -36.89
CA LYS A 887 13.24 -10.91 -37.99
C LYS A 887 11.85 -11.55 -37.86
N VAL A 888 11.01 -11.39 -38.87
CA VAL A 888 9.67 -11.98 -38.92
C VAL A 888 9.52 -12.81 -40.18
N CYS A 889 9.13 -14.07 -40.03
CA CYS A 889 8.85 -14.96 -41.16
C CYS A 889 7.41 -14.76 -41.67
N PHE A 890 7.28 -14.68 -43.00
CA PHE A 890 6.00 -14.57 -43.70
C PHE A 890 5.87 -15.67 -44.74
N LEU A 891 4.66 -16.24 -44.83
CA LEU A 891 4.24 -17.13 -45.90
C LEU A 891 3.72 -16.29 -47.07
N LYS A 892 4.34 -16.42 -48.24
CA LYS A 892 3.91 -15.80 -49.48
C LYS A 892 2.96 -16.76 -50.21
N ASN A 893 1.67 -16.45 -50.18
CA ASN A 893 0.65 -17.23 -50.86
C ASN A 893 -0.41 -16.29 -51.45
N GLU A 894 -0.77 -16.47 -52.72
CA GLU A 894 -1.75 -15.61 -53.41
C GLU A 894 -3.16 -15.69 -52.81
N ALA A 895 -3.46 -16.73 -52.04
CA ALA A 895 -4.75 -16.90 -51.38
C ALA A 895 -4.91 -16.06 -50.09
N LEU A 896 -3.83 -15.46 -49.58
CA LEU A 896 -3.86 -14.59 -48.39
C LEU A 896 -4.36 -13.18 -48.74
N LEU A 897 -5.15 -12.59 -47.84
CA LEU A 897 -5.74 -11.25 -48.01
C LEU A 897 -4.73 -10.14 -47.74
N THR A 898 -3.83 -10.36 -46.79
CA THR A 898 -2.78 -9.43 -46.36
C THR A 898 -1.52 -10.21 -46.03
N GLU A 899 -0.35 -9.57 -46.11
CA GLU A 899 0.92 -10.19 -45.69
C GLU A 899 0.88 -10.56 -44.20
N TYR A 900 0.21 -9.77 -43.36
CA TYR A 900 0.01 -10.05 -41.94
C TYR A 900 -0.68 -11.39 -41.69
N GLN A 901 -1.65 -11.78 -42.53
CA GLN A 901 -2.34 -13.06 -42.42
C GLN A 901 -1.39 -14.27 -42.59
N GLY A 902 -0.29 -14.08 -43.34
CA GLY A 902 0.75 -15.07 -43.57
C GLY A 902 1.86 -15.10 -42.53
N ARG A 903 1.77 -14.31 -41.45
CA ARG A 903 2.82 -14.21 -40.43
C ARG A 903 2.99 -15.54 -39.67
N ILE A 904 4.23 -16.04 -39.64
CA ILE A 904 4.56 -17.30 -38.96
C ILE A 904 5.18 -16.98 -37.59
N TYR A 905 4.44 -17.29 -36.53
CA TYR A 905 4.87 -17.05 -35.16
C TYR A 905 5.85 -18.11 -34.66
N LYS A 906 6.75 -17.71 -33.74
CA LYS A 906 7.80 -18.57 -33.15
C LYS A 906 8.70 -19.23 -34.22
N CYS A 907 9.01 -18.48 -35.26
CA CYS A 907 9.82 -18.91 -36.39
C CYS A 907 10.89 -17.86 -36.67
N ASP A 908 12.15 -18.27 -36.57
CA ASP A 908 13.34 -17.48 -36.87
C ASP A 908 14.08 -17.99 -38.12
N ASP A 909 13.62 -19.12 -38.68
CA ASP A 909 14.16 -19.79 -39.87
C ASP A 909 13.03 -20.54 -40.61
N PRO A 910 12.87 -20.40 -41.94
CA PRO A 910 11.90 -21.15 -42.75
C PRO A 910 11.84 -22.65 -42.47
N ILE A 911 12.97 -23.31 -42.19
CA ILE A 911 13.02 -24.75 -41.93
C ILE A 911 12.27 -25.11 -40.64
N LYS A 912 12.30 -24.23 -39.63
CA LYS A 912 11.62 -24.45 -38.35
C LYS A 912 10.11 -24.32 -38.47
N ALA A 913 9.59 -23.78 -39.58
CA ALA A 913 8.16 -23.75 -39.86
C ALA A 913 7.58 -25.15 -40.15
N PHE A 914 8.44 -26.13 -40.40
CA PHE A 914 8.05 -27.51 -40.68
C PHE A 914 8.30 -28.44 -39.47
N GLY A 915 7.54 -29.54 -39.41
CA GLY A 915 7.76 -30.63 -38.45
C GLY A 915 9.03 -31.41 -38.78
N TRP A 916 9.94 -31.58 -37.82
CA TRP A 916 11.21 -32.28 -38.04
C TRP A 916 11.02 -33.75 -38.42
N ASP A 917 9.94 -34.37 -37.94
CA ASP A 917 9.63 -35.79 -38.17
C ASP A 917 8.61 -36.01 -39.31
N SER A 918 7.71 -35.04 -39.55
CA SER A 918 6.60 -35.18 -40.51
C SER A 918 6.84 -34.48 -41.85
N GLY A 919 7.76 -33.51 -41.91
CA GLY A 919 7.94 -32.66 -43.10
C GLY A 919 6.76 -31.74 -43.42
N GLU A 920 5.68 -31.78 -42.63
CA GLU A 920 4.50 -30.94 -42.84
C GLU A 920 4.68 -29.55 -42.24
N PHE A 921 4.10 -28.55 -42.90
CA PHE A 921 4.03 -27.18 -42.40
C PHE A 921 3.18 -27.10 -41.13
N LYS A 922 3.66 -26.36 -40.13
CA LYS A 922 2.96 -26.16 -38.85
C LYS A 922 1.91 -25.07 -38.95
N TYR A 923 0.73 -25.45 -39.43
CA TYR A 923 -0.43 -24.57 -39.56
C TYR A 923 -0.85 -23.91 -38.24
N GLU A 924 -0.51 -24.50 -37.09
CA GLU A 924 -0.76 -23.91 -35.76
C GLU A 924 0.04 -22.63 -35.48
N ARG A 925 1.01 -22.26 -36.33
CA ARG A 925 1.85 -21.06 -36.18
C ARG A 925 1.33 -19.82 -36.90
N LEU A 926 0.30 -19.96 -37.74
CA LEU A 926 -0.37 -18.85 -38.40
C LEU A 926 -1.48 -18.31 -37.49
N TRP A 927 -1.10 -17.48 -36.52
CA TRP A 927 -2.03 -16.95 -35.51
C TRP A 927 -2.90 -15.81 -36.05
N ASP A 928 -2.44 -15.09 -37.07
CA ASP A 928 -3.20 -14.00 -37.73
C ASP A 928 -4.12 -14.48 -38.85
N PHE A 929 -4.21 -15.80 -39.07
CA PHE A 929 -4.93 -16.35 -40.22
C PHE A 929 -6.42 -16.01 -40.21
N ILE A 930 -7.04 -15.93 -39.03
CA ILE A 930 -8.46 -15.63 -38.84
C ILE A 930 -8.72 -14.16 -38.47
N SER A 931 -7.83 -13.53 -37.70
CA SER A 931 -8.04 -12.15 -37.20
C SER A 931 -8.10 -11.11 -38.31
N GLU A 932 -7.25 -11.23 -39.34
CA GLU A 932 -7.22 -10.34 -40.51
C GLU A 932 -8.52 -10.44 -41.35
N PRO A 933 -8.98 -11.64 -41.78
CA PRO A 933 -10.29 -11.81 -42.40
C PRO A 933 -11.46 -11.32 -41.55
N TYR A 934 -11.40 -11.51 -40.23
CA TYR A 934 -12.45 -11.06 -39.33
C TYR A 934 -12.51 -9.53 -39.24
N GLU A 935 -11.38 -8.83 -39.19
CA GLU A 935 -11.33 -7.37 -39.30
C GLU A 935 -11.98 -6.90 -40.60
N LEU A 936 -11.61 -7.54 -41.72
CA LEU A 936 -12.17 -7.21 -43.02
C LEU A 936 -13.67 -7.52 -43.10
N TYR A 937 -14.14 -8.61 -42.49
CA TYR A 937 -15.55 -8.96 -42.42
C TYR A 937 -16.37 -7.86 -41.74
N MET A 938 -15.84 -7.28 -40.65
CA MET A 938 -16.52 -6.20 -39.94
C MET A 938 -16.44 -4.85 -40.69
N ARG A 939 -15.38 -4.64 -41.46
CA ARG A 939 -15.18 -3.40 -42.23
C ARG A 939 -15.94 -3.39 -43.57
N ASP A 940 -15.82 -4.46 -44.36
CA ASP A 940 -16.45 -4.63 -45.67
C ASP A 940 -16.69 -6.11 -46.02
N LYS A 941 -17.89 -6.60 -45.66
CA LYS A 941 -18.35 -7.97 -45.93
C LYS A 941 -18.28 -8.35 -47.42
N LYS A 942 -18.53 -7.41 -48.34
CA LYS A 942 -18.57 -7.69 -49.79
C LYS A 942 -17.17 -7.92 -50.34
N GLU A 943 -16.18 -7.20 -49.82
CA GLU A 943 -14.78 -7.38 -50.22
C GLU A 943 -14.27 -8.76 -49.81
N LEU A 944 -14.55 -9.21 -48.58
CA LEU A 944 -14.16 -10.54 -48.12
C LEU A 944 -14.86 -11.64 -48.93
N GLN A 945 -16.17 -11.50 -49.18
CA GLN A 945 -16.92 -12.46 -49.98
C GLN A 945 -16.36 -12.62 -51.41
N ARG A 946 -15.85 -11.54 -52.01
CA ARG A 946 -15.23 -11.59 -53.35
C ARG A 946 -13.84 -12.23 -53.33
N LYS A 947 -13.01 -11.94 -52.31
CA LYS A 947 -11.61 -12.39 -52.26
C LYS A 947 -11.46 -13.79 -51.69
N CYS A 948 -12.20 -14.14 -50.64
CA CYS A 948 -12.15 -15.47 -50.04
C CYS A 948 -13.54 -15.92 -49.57
N PRO A 949 -14.37 -16.46 -50.49
CA PRO A 949 -15.73 -16.92 -50.17
C PRO A 949 -15.78 -17.94 -49.03
N LYS A 950 -14.80 -18.86 -48.97
CA LYS A 950 -14.73 -19.90 -47.93
C LYS A 950 -14.60 -19.34 -46.52
N LEU A 951 -13.73 -18.34 -46.33
CA LEU A 951 -13.56 -17.68 -45.02
C LEU A 951 -14.76 -16.79 -44.69
N TYR A 952 -15.35 -16.13 -45.70
CA TYR A 952 -16.59 -15.38 -45.51
C TYR A 952 -17.72 -16.28 -45.01
N ASP A 953 -17.97 -17.42 -45.68
CA ASP A 953 -19.04 -18.34 -45.33
C ASP A 953 -18.83 -18.93 -43.92
N TYR A 954 -17.60 -19.32 -43.58
CA TYR A 954 -17.30 -19.88 -42.25
C TYR A 954 -17.36 -18.83 -41.13
N ILE A 955 -16.81 -17.63 -41.33
CA ILE A 955 -16.95 -16.54 -40.35
C ILE A 955 -18.42 -16.22 -40.16
N LYS A 956 -19.19 -16.10 -41.25
CA LYS A 956 -20.62 -15.85 -41.21
C LYS A 956 -21.37 -16.94 -40.43
N GLU A 957 -21.10 -18.22 -40.72
CA GLU A 957 -21.67 -19.37 -39.99
C GLU A 957 -21.33 -19.34 -38.48
N VAL A 958 -20.13 -18.88 -38.14
CA VAL A 958 -19.65 -18.86 -36.76
C VAL A 958 -20.19 -17.65 -35.99
N VAL A 959 -20.35 -16.48 -36.60
CA VAL A 959 -20.60 -15.22 -35.88
C VAL A 959 -22.02 -14.67 -36.05
N GLU A 960 -22.70 -14.99 -37.14
CA GLU A 960 -24.14 -14.77 -37.35
C GLU A 960 -24.92 -16.02 -36.94
#